data_AF-A0AAI8PXM7-F1
#
_entry.id   AF-A0AAI8PXM7-F1
#
_cell.length_a   1.000
_cell.length_b   1.000
_cell.length_c   1.000
_cell.angle_alpha   90.00
_cell.angle_beta   90.00
_cell.angle_gamma   90.00
#
_symmetry.space_group_name_H-M   'P 1'
#
loop_
_entity.id
_entity.type
_entity.pdbx_description
1 polymer ?
#
loop_
_entity_poly.entity_id
_entity_poly.type
_entity_poly.pdbx_seq_one_letter_code
_entity_poly.pdbx_strand_id
1 'polypeptide(L)'
;MKKLLKKDAFTYYSILSICLWVVIVSLYMWWPIAGKAPVELWDGQSQHFVSFVYFGEYIREIIKNILIDHNFSIPTYDFSIGYGQDILGTLHYYIIGDPFSLLAVFAKPKYAEFAFSLAIMLRIFFSGISISIFLRYKKMANYQTFIATFIYVFSGFVLSSAWKHPYFINPMIYLPLLCLGLEYIFEKRGYKLFTFMIFISVISNFYFFYMLSILIFLYAVYRYFELYTLKDYKVLFSLLFKSIGSYVLGIMMGSVIFIPVINQFFNAGRGEIHSTLLPFYTKSFYLNFVKNFISPVYGGEASTVTAFFPIIIFVLSVILYRSKQKSNFARLDLFAISLLTIFLFFPFFGSLFNGFSYSTNRWMFGYAFFWAFLTAKYLPVLVESATDLSKRKRFVHISSIVFFFFILFTFANYKRNVPPYIGLIFLLLYSTIFLLFANSKKTKIALSILVFLNALVYGVFQTNIKINPLIINSYTDKNIVENDYWAPKSSAISDIINKDTDWSRYELSKTGNPRSEENNALLRGINSTNFYFSLANKNIFSFNKSIENNINSDYEYYGLDSRAELGTLANSKYYAKLKTDTNQDVPFGYTYLQTINKNGQDVEIYQNTNFLPFGYTYDSYIKQNDTQTSSLAIMDSMTKSVIVNKDISGLKKNQITDKGIKKLNDHIQQTDGVEIKGNQYIVSKNNATVTFSVDAPSDLTNNYLFLRFKGINYPNTQPGLFLPTETATYLKVTYGQLSKEFNFRNQYQGWYVGIKNSLLNLGAVQPNQTIQVSFRNQGVYTFDSIELYTRDYSQLSTEIAKLRENTLQNVHFSANEVSGELNLEKEKLLLLTIPYEKGWTAYDNGKKIPIIQSNYMYTGLLLNPGNHQIKLIYHTSGLMTGWILTIVGWIIFLFTIILKKRFSFK
;
A
#
# COMPACT_ATOMS: atom_id res chain seq x y z
N MET A 1 -11.52 -29.74 27.27
CA MET A 1 -10.33 -29.70 26.38
C MET A 1 -9.29 -30.80 26.66
N LYS A 2 -9.32 -31.53 27.80
CA LYS A 2 -8.30 -32.52 28.20
C LYS A 2 -8.44 -33.98 27.67
N LYS A 3 -9.39 -34.32 26.79
CA LYS A 3 -9.64 -35.71 26.33
C LYS A 3 -9.51 -35.97 24.82
N LEU A 4 -8.88 -35.04 24.06
CA LEU A 4 -8.74 -35.13 22.59
C LEU A 4 -7.30 -35.12 22.06
N LEU A 5 -6.29 -35.19 22.91
CA LEU A 5 -4.92 -35.56 22.49
C LEU A 5 -4.83 -37.10 22.37
N LYS A 6 -5.69 -37.68 21.53
CA LYS A 6 -5.52 -39.07 21.06
C LYS A 6 -4.36 -39.06 20.08
N LYS A 7 -3.44 -40.03 20.19
CA LYS A 7 -2.25 -40.25 19.34
C LYS A 7 -2.46 -39.87 17.86
N ASP A 8 -3.63 -40.17 17.31
CA ASP A 8 -4.03 -39.84 15.93
C ASP A 8 -4.03 -38.35 15.57
N ALA A 9 -4.41 -37.46 16.49
CA ALA A 9 -4.42 -36.02 16.26
C ALA A 9 -2.98 -35.48 16.21
N PHE A 10 -2.12 -35.93 17.11
CA PHE A 10 -0.70 -35.60 17.11
C PHE A 10 -0.05 -36.06 15.80
N THR A 11 -0.22 -37.33 15.42
CA THR A 11 0.31 -37.86 14.16
C THR A 11 -0.15 -37.05 12.94
N TYR A 12 -1.43 -36.67 12.89
CA TYR A 12 -1.96 -35.86 11.80
C TYR A 12 -1.30 -34.48 11.71
N TYR A 13 -1.23 -33.74 12.81
CA TYR A 13 -0.64 -32.40 12.81
C TYR A 13 0.88 -32.44 12.58
N SER A 14 1.57 -33.49 13.01
CA SER A 14 2.99 -33.70 12.68
C SER A 14 3.20 -33.89 11.18
N ILE A 15 2.42 -34.78 10.55
CA ILE A 15 2.48 -35.00 9.09
C ILE A 15 2.14 -33.71 8.34
N LEU A 16 1.04 -33.04 8.70
CA LEU A 16 0.63 -31.78 8.09
C LEU A 16 1.74 -30.73 8.21
N SER A 17 2.34 -30.58 9.40
CA SER A 17 3.37 -29.58 9.64
C SER A 17 4.63 -29.84 8.82
N ILE A 18 5.08 -31.10 8.75
CA ILE A 18 6.22 -31.48 7.92
C ILE A 18 5.93 -31.16 6.45
N CYS A 19 4.79 -31.58 5.92
CA CYS A 19 4.44 -31.32 4.53
C CYS A 19 4.31 -29.82 4.22
N LEU A 20 3.72 -29.03 5.13
CA LEU A 20 3.64 -27.57 4.98
C LEU A 20 5.04 -26.95 4.94
N TRP A 21 5.91 -27.30 5.90
CA TRP A 21 7.28 -26.77 5.94
C TRP A 21 8.10 -27.18 4.73
N VAL A 22 7.96 -28.41 4.23
CA VAL A 22 8.65 -28.85 3.00
C VAL A 22 8.27 -27.94 1.83
N VAL A 23 6.97 -27.66 1.62
CA VAL A 23 6.56 -26.74 0.55
C VAL A 23 7.02 -25.31 0.84
N ILE A 24 6.82 -24.78 2.05
CA ILE A 24 7.17 -23.40 2.39
C ILE A 24 8.68 -23.15 2.24
N VAL A 25 9.52 -24.07 2.72
CA VAL A 25 10.98 -24.00 2.55
C VAL A 25 11.35 -24.12 1.08
N SER A 26 10.66 -24.97 0.31
CA SER A 26 10.89 -25.07 -1.15
C SER A 26 10.57 -23.77 -1.89
N LEU A 27 9.61 -22.98 -1.43
CA LEU A 27 9.33 -21.64 -1.98
C LEU A 27 10.45 -20.65 -1.63
N TYR A 28 11.00 -20.75 -0.42
CA TYR A 28 12.03 -19.85 0.08
C TYR A 28 13.43 -20.16 -0.49
N MET A 29 13.79 -21.42 -0.66
CA MET A 29 15.18 -21.83 -0.97
C MET A 29 15.70 -21.26 -2.30
N TRP A 30 14.83 -20.93 -3.24
CA TRP A 30 15.23 -20.37 -4.54
C TRP A 30 15.83 -18.97 -4.45
N TRP A 31 15.47 -18.17 -3.44
CA TRP A 31 16.00 -16.82 -3.25
C TRP A 31 17.51 -16.82 -2.97
N PRO A 32 18.02 -17.44 -1.88
CA PRO A 32 19.44 -17.45 -1.60
C PRO A 32 20.25 -18.20 -2.67
N ILE A 33 19.70 -19.24 -3.29
CA ILE A 33 20.34 -19.96 -4.42
C ILE A 33 20.54 -19.05 -5.64
N ALA A 34 19.68 -18.05 -5.81
CA ALA A 34 19.79 -17.03 -6.87
C ALA A 34 20.59 -15.79 -6.45
N GLY A 35 21.17 -15.76 -5.24
CA GLY A 35 21.86 -14.57 -4.71
C GLY A 35 20.93 -13.43 -4.28
N LYS A 36 19.62 -13.70 -4.16
CA LYS A 36 18.57 -12.73 -3.86
C LYS A 36 18.00 -12.91 -2.45
N ALA A 37 17.38 -11.85 -1.93
CA ALA A 37 16.50 -11.91 -0.76
C ALA A 37 15.03 -11.81 -1.22
N PRO A 38 14.06 -12.41 -0.49
CA PRO A 38 12.64 -12.30 -0.80
C PRO A 38 12.06 -10.93 -0.36
N VAL A 39 12.73 -9.85 -0.73
CA VAL A 39 12.27 -8.47 -0.56
C VAL A 39 12.09 -7.89 -1.96
N GLU A 40 10.85 -7.58 -2.29
CA GLU A 40 10.48 -7.07 -3.61
C GLU A 40 10.88 -5.59 -3.76
N LEU A 41 11.44 -5.20 -4.90
CA LEU A 41 12.08 -3.88 -5.13
C LEU A 41 11.10 -2.68 -5.22
N TRP A 42 9.79 -2.92 -5.11
CA TRP A 42 8.76 -1.88 -5.15
C TRP A 42 8.20 -1.69 -3.74
N ASP A 43 6.97 -2.17 -3.49
CA ASP A 43 6.27 -1.99 -2.22
C ASP A 43 6.92 -2.85 -1.11
N GLY A 44 7.47 -4.02 -1.48
CA GLY A 44 8.12 -4.95 -0.56
C GLY A 44 9.25 -4.28 0.23
N GLN A 45 10.10 -3.56 -0.47
CA GLN A 45 11.22 -2.83 0.09
C GLN A 45 10.77 -1.53 0.76
N SER A 46 10.19 -0.61 -0.03
CA SER A 46 9.93 0.77 0.36
C SER A 46 8.95 0.90 1.53
N GLN A 47 8.03 -0.07 1.69
CA GLN A 47 7.01 -0.04 2.73
C GLN A 47 7.18 -1.16 3.74
N HIS A 48 7.20 -2.41 3.29
CA HIS A 48 7.08 -3.56 4.20
C HIS A 48 8.38 -3.86 4.95
N PHE A 49 9.51 -3.90 4.25
CA PHE A 49 10.80 -4.22 4.85
C PHE A 49 11.36 -3.04 5.66
N VAL A 50 11.29 -1.82 5.11
CA VAL A 50 11.66 -0.60 5.83
C VAL A 50 10.88 -0.48 7.15
N SER A 51 9.56 -0.67 7.13
CA SER A 51 8.75 -0.66 8.35
C SER A 51 9.13 -1.79 9.33
N PHE A 52 9.51 -2.98 8.83
CA PHE A 52 9.92 -4.09 9.67
C PHE A 52 11.22 -3.78 10.42
N VAL A 53 12.24 -3.25 9.74
CA VAL A 53 13.51 -2.87 10.37
C VAL A 53 13.29 -1.75 11.39
N TYR A 54 12.62 -0.67 10.98
CA TYR A 54 12.29 0.46 11.85
C TYR A 54 11.51 0.02 13.10
N PHE A 55 10.48 -0.81 12.94
CA PHE A 55 9.67 -1.29 14.06
C PHE A 55 10.50 -2.06 15.10
N GLY A 56 11.48 -2.85 14.64
CA GLY A 56 12.40 -3.53 15.54
C GLY A 56 13.22 -2.54 16.39
N GLU A 57 13.72 -1.47 15.77
CA GLU A 57 14.50 -0.42 16.44
C GLU A 57 13.62 0.40 17.38
N TYR A 58 12.48 0.87 16.91
CA TYR A 58 11.48 1.62 17.67
C TYR A 58 11.06 0.90 18.97
N ILE A 59 10.74 -0.39 18.89
CA ILE A 59 10.37 -1.16 20.09
C ILE A 59 11.56 -1.36 21.03
N ARG A 60 12.76 -1.62 20.50
CA ARG A 60 13.97 -1.73 21.34
C ARG A 60 14.27 -0.42 22.05
N GLU A 61 14.09 0.71 21.37
CA GLU A 61 14.26 2.04 21.95
C GLU A 61 13.25 2.31 23.06
N ILE A 62 11.96 2.00 22.85
CA ILE A 62 10.94 2.10 23.90
C ILE A 62 11.32 1.25 25.12
N ILE A 63 11.73 0.00 24.90
CA ILE A 63 12.15 -0.91 25.98
C ILE A 63 13.35 -0.33 26.73
N LYS A 64 14.36 0.17 26.01
CA LYS A 64 15.54 0.82 26.60
C LYS A 64 15.14 2.05 27.42
N ASN A 65 14.34 2.95 26.86
CA ASN A 65 13.92 4.17 27.53
C ASN A 65 13.18 3.88 28.84
N ILE A 66 12.28 2.89 28.83
CA ILE A 66 11.48 2.54 30.02
C ILE A 66 12.31 1.76 31.06
N LEU A 67 13.07 0.75 30.64
CA LEU A 67 13.72 -0.19 31.57
C LEU A 67 15.13 0.21 31.98
N ILE A 68 15.86 0.94 31.14
CA ILE A 68 17.26 1.33 31.35
C ILE A 68 17.34 2.82 31.69
N ASP A 69 16.75 3.67 30.85
CA ASP A 69 16.86 5.13 31.03
C ASP A 69 15.81 5.68 32.01
N HIS A 70 14.92 4.82 32.53
CA HIS A 70 13.83 5.13 33.47
C HIS A 70 12.94 6.32 33.04
N ASN A 71 12.81 6.52 31.73
CA ASN A 71 12.00 7.56 31.12
C ASN A 71 10.80 6.93 30.41
N PHE A 72 9.60 7.14 30.95
CA PHE A 72 8.35 6.69 30.33
C PHE A 72 7.93 7.65 29.21
N SER A 73 8.65 7.60 28.09
CA SER A 73 8.35 8.34 26.86
C SER A 73 8.25 7.38 25.68
N ILE A 74 7.06 7.32 25.07
CA ILE A 74 6.80 6.53 23.86
C ILE A 74 6.71 7.53 22.70
N PRO A 75 7.64 7.49 21.72
CA PRO A 75 7.52 8.35 20.54
C PRO A 75 6.25 7.99 19.78
N THR A 76 5.47 9.00 19.42
CA THR A 76 4.23 8.87 18.65
C THR A 76 4.29 9.64 17.33
N TYR A 77 5.29 10.49 17.16
CA TYR A 77 5.58 11.22 15.94
C TYR A 77 7.05 11.01 15.54
N ASP A 78 7.32 10.92 14.25
CA ASP A 78 8.68 10.80 13.74
C ASP A 78 8.87 11.72 12.52
N PHE A 79 9.90 12.57 12.57
CA PHE A 79 10.19 13.55 11.52
C PHE A 79 10.85 12.95 10.27
N SER A 80 11.40 11.73 10.40
CA SER A 80 12.05 11.01 9.31
C SER A 80 11.04 10.37 8.34
N ILE A 81 9.77 10.26 8.75
CA ILE A 81 8.67 9.78 7.91
C ILE A 81 8.20 10.92 6.99
N GLY A 82 8.85 11.09 5.84
CA GLY A 82 8.56 12.19 4.90
C GLY A 82 8.78 13.56 5.56
N TYR A 83 7.79 14.44 5.47
CA TYR A 83 7.78 15.72 6.21
C TYR A 83 7.52 15.58 7.72
N GLY A 84 7.42 14.35 8.23
CA GLY A 84 7.04 14.00 9.59
C GLY A 84 5.60 13.51 9.65
N GLN A 85 5.35 12.43 10.39
CA GLN A 85 4.03 11.80 10.50
C GLN A 85 3.82 11.14 11.87
N ASP A 86 2.55 10.90 12.20
CA ASP A 86 2.12 10.01 13.28
C ASP A 86 2.59 8.56 13.04
N ILE A 87 3.37 8.00 13.96
CA ILE A 87 3.93 6.65 13.83
C ILE A 87 2.81 5.60 13.80
N LEU A 88 1.86 5.67 14.73
CA LEU A 88 0.82 4.67 14.87
C LEU A 88 -0.15 4.68 13.67
N GLY A 89 -0.62 5.87 13.32
CA GLY A 89 -1.54 6.12 12.23
C GLY A 89 -0.95 5.74 10.88
N THR A 90 0.34 5.99 10.64
CA THR A 90 0.99 5.64 9.38
C THR A 90 1.39 4.16 9.30
N LEU A 91 1.97 3.59 10.36
CA LEU A 91 2.60 2.26 10.30
C LEU A 91 1.70 1.09 10.72
N HIS A 92 0.53 1.33 11.33
CA HIS A 92 -0.43 0.24 11.65
C HIS A 92 -0.93 -0.53 10.44
N TYR A 93 -1.09 0.13 9.28
CA TYR A 93 -1.44 -0.59 8.06
C TYR A 93 -0.38 -1.64 7.65
N TYR A 94 0.87 -1.48 8.11
CA TYR A 94 2.01 -2.26 7.65
C TYR A 94 2.55 -3.22 8.71
N ILE A 95 2.82 -2.75 9.93
CA ILE A 95 3.66 -3.50 10.89
C ILE A 95 3.11 -3.54 12.31
N ILE A 96 2.54 -2.43 12.82
CA ILE A 96 2.14 -2.31 14.22
C ILE A 96 0.94 -3.22 14.49
N GLY A 97 1.04 -4.03 15.54
CA GLY A 97 -0.01 -4.95 15.99
C GLY A 97 -0.06 -6.29 15.27
N ASP A 98 0.78 -6.53 14.26
CA ASP A 98 1.00 -7.87 13.73
C ASP A 98 1.95 -8.68 14.64
N PRO A 99 1.53 -9.83 15.19
CA PRO A 99 2.36 -10.66 16.07
C PRO A 99 3.63 -11.20 15.41
N PHE A 100 3.63 -11.43 14.10
CA PHE A 100 4.81 -11.93 13.38
C PHE A 100 5.87 -10.85 13.19
N SER A 101 5.49 -9.58 13.27
CA SER A 101 6.41 -8.43 13.22
C SER A 101 7.29 -8.35 14.46
N LEU A 102 6.89 -8.96 15.58
CA LEU A 102 7.71 -8.98 16.80
C LEU A 102 9.07 -9.66 16.60
N LEU A 103 9.22 -10.49 15.55
CA LEU A 103 10.52 -11.02 15.15
C LEU A 103 11.55 -9.93 14.82
N ALA A 104 11.09 -8.75 14.38
CA ALA A 104 11.97 -7.60 14.14
C ALA A 104 12.67 -7.13 15.43
N VAL A 105 12.01 -7.25 16.58
CA VAL A 105 12.55 -6.80 17.88
C VAL A 105 13.79 -7.61 18.26
N PHE A 106 13.81 -8.90 17.92
CA PHE A 106 14.92 -9.82 18.21
C PHE A 106 16.01 -9.83 17.12
N ALA A 107 15.74 -9.25 15.95
CA ALA A 107 16.68 -9.21 14.84
C ALA A 107 17.56 -7.96 14.89
N LYS A 108 18.89 -8.14 14.88
CA LYS A 108 19.82 -7.06 14.53
C LYS A 108 19.62 -6.70 13.04
N PRO A 109 19.92 -5.46 12.60
CA PRO A 109 19.73 -5.04 11.20
C PRO A 109 20.31 -6.02 10.16
N LYS A 110 21.52 -6.54 10.39
CA LYS A 110 22.15 -7.55 9.50
C LYS A 110 21.39 -8.88 9.35
N TYR A 111 20.49 -9.21 10.28
CA TYR A 111 19.66 -10.41 10.23
C TYR A 111 18.19 -10.11 9.87
N ALA A 112 17.86 -8.85 9.57
CA ALA A 112 16.48 -8.43 9.32
C ALA A 112 15.87 -9.15 8.10
N GLU A 113 16.65 -9.39 7.04
CA GLU A 113 16.19 -10.16 5.86
C GLU A 113 15.73 -11.56 6.22
N PHE A 114 16.51 -12.27 7.04
CA PHE A 114 16.16 -13.62 7.48
C PHE A 114 14.93 -13.59 8.39
N ALA A 115 14.88 -12.67 9.36
CA ALA A 115 13.75 -12.53 10.26
C ALA A 115 12.45 -12.17 9.52
N PHE A 116 12.53 -11.27 8.53
CA PHE A 116 11.43 -10.90 7.65
C PHE A 116 10.93 -12.10 6.84
N SER A 117 11.85 -12.86 6.25
CA SER A 117 11.55 -14.09 5.52
C SER A 117 10.89 -15.15 6.40
N LEU A 118 11.43 -15.36 7.61
CA LEU A 118 10.87 -16.27 8.59
C LEU A 118 9.44 -15.84 8.99
N ALA A 119 9.21 -14.54 9.17
CA ALA A 119 7.89 -14.01 9.45
C ALA A 119 6.89 -14.33 8.32
N ILE A 120 7.29 -14.22 7.05
CA ILE A 120 6.45 -14.62 5.90
C ILE A 120 6.12 -16.12 5.98
N MET A 121 7.14 -16.96 6.17
CA MET A 121 6.99 -18.42 6.23
C MET A 121 6.06 -18.86 7.37
N LEU A 122 6.18 -18.23 8.54
CA LEU A 122 5.31 -18.49 9.68
C LEU A 122 3.85 -18.10 9.38
N ARG A 123 3.60 -16.97 8.72
CA ARG A 123 2.23 -16.58 8.34
C ARG A 123 1.57 -17.63 7.44
N ILE A 124 2.30 -18.11 6.42
CA ILE A 124 1.83 -19.18 5.54
C ILE A 124 1.56 -20.45 6.34
N PHE A 125 2.49 -20.86 7.22
CA PHE A 125 2.32 -22.04 8.07
C PHE A 125 1.09 -21.95 8.98
N PHE A 126 0.93 -20.85 9.72
CA PHE A 126 -0.19 -20.66 10.65
C PHE A 126 -1.53 -20.49 9.93
N SER A 127 -1.55 -20.03 8.68
CA SER A 127 -2.79 -20.05 7.88
C SER A 127 -3.28 -21.48 7.64
N GLY A 128 -2.34 -22.40 7.40
CA GLY A 128 -2.62 -23.83 7.22
C GLY A 128 -3.08 -24.51 8.50
N ILE A 129 -2.44 -24.21 9.63
CA ILE A 129 -2.86 -24.70 10.94
C ILE A 129 -4.26 -24.20 11.29
N SER A 130 -4.54 -22.91 11.04
CA SER A 130 -5.83 -22.29 11.38
C SER A 130 -7.00 -22.91 10.62
N ILE A 131 -6.88 -23.07 9.29
CA ILE A 131 -7.93 -23.74 8.52
C ILE A 131 -8.07 -25.21 8.90
N SER A 132 -6.96 -25.90 9.16
CA SER A 132 -6.99 -27.29 9.61
C SER A 132 -7.76 -27.45 10.94
N ILE A 133 -7.52 -26.58 11.92
CA ILE A 133 -8.28 -26.54 13.19
C ILE A 133 -9.78 -26.36 12.93
N PHE A 134 -10.16 -25.40 12.09
CA PHE A 134 -11.56 -25.17 11.73
C PHE A 134 -12.20 -26.41 11.09
N LEU A 135 -11.56 -27.01 10.08
CA LEU A 135 -12.11 -28.18 9.37
C LEU A 135 -12.18 -29.42 10.28
N ARG A 136 -11.19 -29.64 11.15
CA ARG A 136 -11.22 -30.71 12.17
C ARG A 136 -12.34 -30.48 13.18
N TYR A 137 -12.60 -29.24 13.57
CA TYR A 137 -13.74 -28.89 14.41
C TYR A 137 -15.08 -29.25 13.74
N LYS A 138 -15.19 -29.01 12.43
CA LYS A 138 -16.31 -29.45 11.57
C LYS A 138 -16.33 -30.97 11.33
N LYS A 139 -15.53 -31.75 12.07
CA LYS A 139 -15.46 -33.21 12.06
C LYS A 139 -15.03 -33.81 10.71
N MET A 140 -14.26 -33.07 9.91
CA MET A 140 -13.70 -33.58 8.67
C MET A 140 -12.53 -34.53 8.95
N ALA A 141 -12.40 -35.59 8.15
CA ALA A 141 -11.33 -36.58 8.30
C ALA A 141 -9.97 -35.99 7.92
N ASN A 142 -8.89 -36.70 8.30
CA ASN A 142 -7.50 -36.27 8.06
C ASN A 142 -7.23 -35.92 6.59
N TYR A 143 -7.61 -36.79 5.65
CA TYR A 143 -7.36 -36.56 4.22
C TYR A 143 -8.15 -35.37 3.65
N GLN A 144 -9.41 -35.20 4.07
CA GLN A 144 -10.26 -34.05 3.68
C GLN A 144 -9.61 -32.74 4.14
N THR A 145 -9.22 -32.73 5.41
CA THR A 145 -8.59 -31.57 6.06
C THR A 145 -7.24 -31.25 5.41
N PHE A 146 -6.40 -32.26 5.17
CA PHE A 146 -5.10 -32.10 4.51
C PHE A 146 -5.24 -31.48 3.12
N ILE A 147 -6.08 -32.08 2.26
CA ILE A 147 -6.27 -31.62 0.88
C ILE A 147 -6.80 -30.18 0.84
N ALA A 148 -7.82 -29.87 1.64
CA ALA A 148 -8.38 -28.52 1.70
C ALA A 148 -7.40 -27.50 2.28
N THR A 149 -6.56 -27.88 3.25
CA THR A 149 -5.52 -27.01 3.79
C THR A 149 -4.53 -26.58 2.70
N PHE A 150 -4.09 -27.52 1.87
CA PHE A 150 -3.16 -27.21 0.77
C PHE A 150 -3.79 -26.31 -0.31
N ILE A 151 -5.06 -26.53 -0.66
CA ILE A 151 -5.80 -25.66 -1.60
C ILE A 151 -5.89 -24.22 -1.07
N TYR A 152 -6.07 -24.06 0.24
CA TYR A 152 -6.15 -22.76 0.87
C TYR A 152 -4.80 -22.03 0.88
N VAL A 153 -3.79 -22.70 1.47
CA VAL A 153 -2.46 -22.13 1.76
C VAL A 153 -1.64 -21.88 0.49
N PHE A 154 -1.84 -22.68 -0.56
CA PHE A 154 -1.11 -22.54 -1.82
C PHE A 154 -2.03 -22.11 -2.99
N SER A 155 -3.09 -21.38 -2.66
CA SER A 155 -3.88 -20.65 -3.66
C SER A 155 -3.06 -19.53 -4.32
N GLY A 156 -3.49 -19.09 -5.50
CA GLY A 156 -2.86 -18.00 -6.24
C GLY A 156 -2.73 -16.71 -5.45
N PHE A 157 -3.64 -16.45 -4.50
CA PHE A 157 -3.57 -15.29 -3.62
C PHE A 157 -2.28 -15.31 -2.79
N VAL A 158 -1.97 -16.43 -2.14
CA VAL A 158 -0.75 -16.58 -1.32
C VAL A 158 0.49 -16.57 -2.21
N LEU A 159 0.46 -17.36 -3.30
CA LEU A 159 1.58 -17.50 -4.23
C LEU A 159 1.96 -16.16 -4.89
N SER A 160 1.01 -15.23 -5.06
CA SER A 160 1.27 -13.89 -5.60
C SER A 160 1.55 -12.82 -4.55
N SER A 161 0.88 -12.89 -3.38
CA SER A 161 0.91 -11.81 -2.40
C SER A 161 1.93 -12.00 -1.29
N ALA A 162 2.27 -13.23 -0.89
CA ALA A 162 3.09 -13.48 0.30
C ALA A 162 4.47 -12.81 0.24
N TRP A 163 5.08 -12.77 -0.94
CA TRP A 163 6.42 -12.22 -1.16
C TRP A 163 6.43 -10.72 -1.52
N LYS A 164 5.27 -10.17 -1.89
CA LYS A 164 5.11 -8.74 -2.23
C LYS A 164 4.52 -7.92 -1.09
N HIS A 165 3.52 -8.50 -0.42
CA HIS A 165 2.74 -7.91 0.66
C HIS A 165 2.53 -8.97 1.76
N PRO A 166 3.56 -9.29 2.57
CA PRO A 166 3.52 -10.36 3.58
C PRO A 166 2.29 -10.38 4.49
N TYR A 167 1.86 -9.20 4.93
CA TYR A 167 0.75 -9.00 5.85
C TYR A 167 -0.61 -9.36 5.25
N PHE A 168 -0.71 -9.49 3.91
CA PHE A 168 -1.93 -9.93 3.23
C PHE A 168 -2.29 -11.39 3.59
N ILE A 169 -1.35 -12.14 4.18
CA ILE A 169 -1.57 -13.51 4.64
C ILE A 169 -2.18 -13.58 6.05
N ASN A 170 -2.04 -12.54 6.87
CA ASN A 170 -2.66 -12.47 8.21
C ASN A 170 -4.17 -12.76 8.22
N PRO A 171 -5.02 -12.18 7.35
CA PRO A 171 -6.44 -12.50 7.33
C PRO A 171 -6.73 -13.98 7.05
N MET A 172 -5.81 -14.73 6.44
CA MET A 172 -5.98 -16.17 6.22
C MET A 172 -5.80 -17.01 7.49
N ILE A 173 -5.10 -16.47 8.48
CA ILE A 173 -5.00 -17.05 9.81
C ILE A 173 -6.29 -16.75 10.58
N TYR A 174 -6.76 -15.50 10.49
CA TYR A 174 -7.87 -15.02 11.32
C TYR A 174 -9.24 -15.51 10.84
N LEU A 175 -9.49 -15.55 9.53
CA LEU A 175 -10.80 -15.92 8.98
C LEU A 175 -11.28 -17.31 9.45
N PRO A 176 -10.49 -18.41 9.36
CA PRO A 176 -10.94 -19.71 9.87
C PRO A 176 -11.25 -19.70 11.36
N LEU A 177 -10.47 -18.96 12.16
CA LEU A 177 -10.64 -18.88 13.62
C LEU A 177 -11.85 -18.00 14.00
N LEU A 178 -12.16 -16.97 13.22
CA LEU A 178 -13.37 -16.16 13.36
C LEU A 178 -14.61 -16.98 13.01
N CYS A 179 -14.58 -17.73 11.91
CA CYS A 179 -15.62 -18.70 11.56
C CYS A 179 -15.80 -19.75 12.66
N LEU A 180 -14.71 -20.28 13.23
CA LEU A 180 -14.76 -21.19 14.38
C LEU A 180 -15.39 -20.55 15.63
N GLY A 181 -15.05 -19.29 15.93
CA GLY A 181 -15.66 -18.51 17.00
C GLY A 181 -17.18 -18.35 16.79
N LEU A 182 -17.62 -18.08 15.55
CA LEU A 182 -19.03 -18.06 15.21
C LEU A 182 -19.69 -19.43 15.42
N GLU A 183 -19.06 -20.53 14.99
CA GLU A 183 -19.60 -21.87 15.24
C GLU A 183 -19.83 -22.14 16.74
N TYR A 184 -18.95 -21.64 17.62
CA TYR A 184 -19.16 -21.75 19.07
C TYR A 184 -20.38 -20.96 19.56
N ILE A 185 -20.69 -19.83 18.93
CA ILE A 185 -21.90 -19.05 19.23
C ILE A 185 -23.14 -19.81 18.73
N PHE A 186 -23.12 -20.28 17.48
CA PHE A 186 -24.20 -21.09 16.89
C PHE A 186 -24.51 -22.34 17.72
N GLU A 187 -23.48 -23.01 18.26
CA GLU A 187 -23.61 -24.19 19.12
C GLU A 187 -23.83 -23.87 20.61
N LYS A 188 -24.02 -22.59 20.97
CA LYS A 188 -24.20 -22.12 22.36
C LYS A 188 -23.07 -22.49 23.33
N ARG A 189 -21.85 -22.73 22.81
CA ARG A 189 -20.64 -23.06 23.59
C ARG A 189 -19.96 -21.80 24.18
N GLY A 190 -20.21 -20.65 23.59
CA GLY A 190 -19.80 -19.34 24.09
C GLY A 190 -19.20 -18.45 23.01
N TYR A 191 -18.94 -17.19 23.36
CA TYR A 191 -18.50 -16.16 22.41
C TYR A 191 -17.03 -15.74 22.53
N LYS A 192 -16.32 -16.27 23.52
CA LYS A 192 -14.97 -15.78 23.91
C LYS A 192 -13.96 -15.84 22.77
N LEU A 193 -13.94 -16.94 22.02
CA LEU A 193 -13.04 -17.09 20.87
C LEU A 193 -13.36 -16.06 19.78
N PHE A 194 -14.64 -15.84 19.50
CA PHE A 194 -15.07 -14.85 18.51
C PHE A 194 -14.65 -13.44 18.93
N THR A 195 -14.96 -13.02 20.16
CA THR A 195 -14.53 -11.71 20.70
C THR A 195 -13.02 -11.53 20.65
N PHE A 196 -12.26 -12.53 21.09
CA PHE A 196 -10.80 -12.44 21.09
C PHE A 196 -10.22 -12.36 19.67
N MET A 197 -10.77 -13.12 18.71
CA MET A 197 -10.32 -13.04 17.33
C MET A 197 -10.73 -11.72 16.64
N ILE A 198 -11.84 -11.09 17.05
CA ILE A 198 -12.16 -9.73 16.62
C ILE A 198 -11.12 -8.75 17.15
N PHE A 199 -10.77 -8.83 18.43
CA PHE A 199 -9.67 -8.04 19.01
C PHE A 199 -8.36 -8.21 18.22
N ILE A 200 -7.93 -9.45 17.96
CA ILE A 200 -6.71 -9.74 17.18
C ILE A 200 -6.80 -9.15 15.77
N SER A 201 -7.94 -9.26 15.11
CA SER A 201 -8.11 -8.73 13.75
C SER A 201 -8.02 -7.21 13.72
N VAL A 202 -8.63 -6.53 14.70
CA VAL A 202 -8.60 -5.07 14.86
C VAL A 202 -7.18 -4.56 15.07
N ILE A 203 -6.43 -5.14 16.01
CA ILE A 203 -5.06 -4.70 16.28
C ILE A 203 -4.08 -5.12 15.19
N SER A 204 -4.37 -6.16 14.41
CA SER A 204 -3.41 -6.64 13.41
C SER A 204 -3.42 -5.80 12.14
N ASN A 205 -4.59 -5.38 11.66
CA ASN A 205 -4.71 -4.56 10.46
C ASN A 205 -6.16 -4.08 10.26
N PHE A 206 -6.42 -2.77 10.29
CA PHE A 206 -7.78 -2.24 10.18
C PHE A 206 -8.42 -2.49 8.80
N TYR A 207 -7.63 -2.48 7.74
CA TYR A 207 -8.09 -2.68 6.36
C TYR A 207 -8.55 -4.13 6.13
N PHE A 208 -7.77 -5.12 6.58
CA PHE A 208 -8.19 -6.51 6.53
C PHE A 208 -9.28 -6.82 7.55
N PHE A 209 -9.31 -6.15 8.70
CA PHE A 209 -10.43 -6.28 9.65
C PHE A 209 -11.76 -5.90 9.02
N TYR A 210 -11.80 -4.80 8.23
CA TYR A 210 -12.99 -4.43 7.47
C TYR A 210 -13.44 -5.56 6.52
N MET A 211 -12.52 -6.11 5.72
CA MET A 211 -12.83 -7.23 4.81
C MET A 211 -13.30 -8.48 5.56
N LEU A 212 -12.63 -8.84 6.65
CA LEU A 212 -12.98 -9.97 7.51
C LEU A 212 -14.39 -9.80 8.05
N SER A 213 -14.79 -8.59 8.43
CA SER A 213 -16.13 -8.30 8.95
C SER A 213 -17.22 -8.61 7.93
N ILE A 214 -17.02 -8.22 6.67
CA ILE A 214 -17.94 -8.59 5.57
C ILE A 214 -17.97 -10.11 5.37
N LEU A 215 -16.81 -10.77 5.32
CA LEU A 215 -16.71 -12.21 5.09
C LEU A 215 -17.35 -13.04 6.22
N ILE A 216 -17.18 -12.60 7.46
CA ILE A 216 -17.78 -13.22 8.65
C ILE A 216 -19.29 -13.05 8.63
N PHE A 217 -19.79 -11.87 8.22
CA PHE A 217 -21.22 -11.66 8.02
C PHE A 217 -21.78 -12.60 6.95
N LEU A 218 -21.13 -12.70 5.79
CA LEU A 218 -21.52 -13.63 4.72
C LEU A 218 -21.49 -15.10 5.19
N TYR A 219 -20.47 -15.49 5.95
CA TYR A 219 -20.38 -16.81 6.55
C TYR A 219 -21.51 -17.06 7.56
N ALA A 220 -21.83 -16.08 8.42
CA ALA A 220 -22.92 -16.19 9.39
C ALA A 220 -24.27 -16.36 8.69
N VAL A 221 -24.53 -15.62 7.61
CA VAL A 221 -25.74 -15.75 6.78
C VAL A 221 -25.80 -17.15 6.14
N TYR A 222 -24.71 -17.60 5.51
CA TYR A 222 -24.62 -18.94 4.94
C TYR A 222 -24.91 -20.03 6.00
N ARG A 223 -24.28 -19.93 7.17
CA ARG A 223 -24.46 -20.90 8.26
C ARG A 223 -25.85 -20.85 8.89
N TYR A 224 -26.47 -19.67 8.95
CA TYR A 224 -27.86 -19.55 9.39
C TYR A 224 -28.78 -20.37 8.47
N PHE A 225 -28.70 -20.20 7.16
CA PHE A 225 -29.53 -20.95 6.20
C PHE A 225 -29.18 -22.44 6.10
N GLU A 226 -27.97 -22.83 6.52
CA GLU A 226 -27.61 -24.25 6.63
C GLU A 226 -28.21 -24.92 7.87
N LEU A 227 -28.47 -24.19 8.96
CA LEU A 227 -28.97 -24.73 10.23
C LEU A 227 -30.45 -24.45 10.50
N TYR A 228 -30.98 -23.35 9.97
CA TYR A 228 -32.27 -22.78 10.32
C TYR A 228 -33.04 -22.36 9.07
N THR A 229 -34.32 -22.08 9.27
CA THR A 229 -35.22 -21.56 8.24
C THR A 229 -35.56 -20.09 8.49
N LEU A 230 -36.23 -19.44 7.54
CA LEU A 230 -36.73 -18.07 7.72
C LEU A 230 -37.76 -17.95 8.86
N LYS A 231 -38.38 -19.06 9.28
CA LYS A 231 -39.35 -19.07 10.39
C LYS A 231 -38.69 -18.94 11.76
N ASP A 232 -37.37 -19.16 11.86
CA ASP A 232 -36.60 -19.18 13.11
C ASP A 232 -36.08 -17.79 13.53
N TYR A 233 -36.83 -16.71 13.24
CA TYR A 233 -36.38 -15.32 13.44
C TYR A 233 -35.99 -14.98 14.89
N LYS A 234 -36.57 -15.66 15.89
CA LYS A 234 -36.16 -15.51 17.31
C LYS A 234 -34.73 -16.00 17.55
N VAL A 235 -34.36 -17.10 16.89
CA VAL A 235 -33.00 -17.64 16.92
C VAL A 235 -32.05 -16.69 16.21
N LEU A 236 -32.47 -16.15 15.05
CA LEU A 236 -31.72 -15.11 14.34
C LEU A 236 -31.42 -13.92 15.25
N PHE A 237 -32.42 -13.35 15.92
CA PHE A 237 -32.24 -12.20 16.80
C PHE A 237 -31.31 -12.50 17.98
N SER A 238 -31.44 -13.68 18.61
CA SER A 238 -30.52 -14.08 19.69
C SER A 238 -29.08 -14.25 19.21
N LEU A 239 -28.87 -14.82 18.02
CA LEU A 239 -27.54 -15.00 17.44
C LEU A 239 -26.93 -13.67 17.04
N LEU A 240 -27.72 -12.77 16.43
CA LEU A 240 -27.29 -11.41 16.08
C LEU A 240 -26.88 -10.63 17.33
N PHE A 241 -27.71 -10.62 18.36
CA PHE A 241 -27.39 -9.89 19.60
C PHE A 241 -26.09 -10.39 20.24
N LYS A 242 -25.92 -11.71 20.35
CA LYS A 242 -24.68 -12.30 20.91
C LYS A 242 -23.47 -11.99 20.04
N SER A 243 -23.58 -12.14 18.72
CA SER A 243 -22.48 -11.87 17.80
C SER A 243 -22.10 -10.40 17.79
N ILE A 244 -23.07 -9.47 17.73
CA ILE A 244 -22.85 -8.02 17.75
C ILE A 244 -22.22 -7.59 19.07
N GLY A 245 -22.77 -8.01 20.23
CA GLY A 245 -22.18 -7.67 21.52
C GLY A 245 -20.74 -8.18 21.66
N SER A 246 -20.48 -9.39 21.16
CA SER A 246 -19.14 -9.99 21.16
C SER A 246 -18.17 -9.28 20.22
N TYR A 247 -18.68 -8.79 19.10
CA TYR A 247 -17.94 -8.05 18.08
C TYR A 247 -17.57 -6.65 18.60
N VAL A 248 -18.53 -5.91 19.15
CA VAL A 248 -18.31 -4.59 19.78
C VAL A 248 -17.31 -4.71 20.92
N LEU A 249 -17.45 -5.71 21.79
CA LEU A 249 -16.49 -5.95 22.87
C LEU A 249 -15.07 -6.20 22.36
N GLY A 250 -14.93 -6.95 21.26
CA GLY A 250 -13.63 -7.19 20.63
C GLY A 250 -12.99 -5.91 20.06
N ILE A 251 -13.79 -5.04 19.45
CA ILE A 251 -13.32 -3.71 18.99
C ILE A 251 -12.90 -2.85 20.19
N MET A 252 -13.71 -2.82 21.25
CA MET A 252 -13.40 -2.06 22.47
C MET A 252 -12.03 -2.48 23.01
N MET A 253 -11.77 -3.78 23.14
CA MET A 253 -10.48 -4.32 23.61
C MET A 253 -9.27 -3.83 22.78
N GLY A 254 -9.45 -3.56 21.47
CA GLY A 254 -8.40 -3.08 20.55
C GLY A 254 -8.43 -1.58 20.25
N SER A 255 -9.24 -0.80 20.96
CA SER A 255 -9.54 0.60 20.63
C SER A 255 -8.35 1.56 20.79
N VAL A 256 -7.36 1.24 21.62
CA VAL A 256 -6.10 2.00 21.75
C VAL A 256 -5.36 2.14 20.41
N ILE A 257 -5.49 1.17 19.51
CA ILE A 257 -4.97 1.23 18.15
C ILE A 257 -6.06 1.68 17.17
N PHE A 258 -7.26 1.09 17.27
CA PHE A 258 -8.31 1.28 16.27
C PHE A 258 -8.79 2.73 16.15
N ILE A 259 -9.02 3.43 17.28
CA ILE A 259 -9.56 4.79 17.26
C ILE A 259 -8.56 5.78 16.62
N PRO A 260 -7.28 5.82 17.03
CA PRO A 260 -6.25 6.60 16.32
C PRO A 260 -6.19 6.37 14.82
N VAL A 261 -6.15 5.10 14.40
CA VAL A 261 -5.97 4.73 13.00
C VAL A 261 -7.17 5.14 12.17
N ILE A 262 -8.39 4.96 12.68
CA ILE A 262 -9.61 5.39 11.97
C ILE A 262 -9.68 6.92 11.86
N ASN A 263 -9.28 7.64 12.92
CA ASN A 263 -9.16 9.10 12.85
C ASN A 263 -8.13 9.52 11.80
N GLN A 264 -6.98 8.85 11.72
CA GLN A 264 -5.98 9.13 10.70
C GLN A 264 -6.50 8.81 9.30
N PHE A 265 -7.21 7.69 9.12
CA PHE A 265 -7.81 7.32 7.84
C PHE A 265 -8.76 8.40 7.30
N PHE A 266 -9.63 8.96 8.15
CA PHE A 266 -10.53 10.05 7.74
C PHE A 266 -9.84 11.42 7.56
N ASN A 267 -8.63 11.59 8.10
CA ASN A 267 -7.83 12.81 7.91
C ASN A 267 -6.75 12.66 6.83
N ALA A 268 -6.54 11.45 6.29
CA ALA A 268 -5.64 11.20 5.18
C ALA A 268 -6.25 11.72 3.86
N GLY A 269 -5.41 12.00 2.85
CA GLY A 269 -5.90 12.45 1.53
C GLY A 269 -6.77 11.41 0.82
N ARG A 270 -6.65 10.14 1.24
CA ARG A 270 -7.25 8.98 0.61
C ARG A 270 -8.75 8.89 0.88
N GLY A 271 -9.55 9.16 -0.15
CA GLY A 271 -11.01 9.02 -0.11
C GLY A 271 -11.82 10.23 -0.58
N GLU A 272 -11.18 11.36 -0.87
CA GLU A 272 -11.89 12.56 -1.37
C GLU A 272 -12.23 12.44 -2.87
N ILE A 273 -11.34 11.84 -3.65
CA ILE A 273 -11.50 11.65 -5.10
C ILE A 273 -11.34 10.17 -5.41
N HIS A 274 -12.31 9.62 -6.16
CA HIS A 274 -12.32 8.21 -6.53
C HIS A 274 -12.34 8.03 -8.05
N SER A 275 -11.77 6.92 -8.48
CA SER A 275 -11.93 6.43 -9.84
C SER A 275 -13.40 6.13 -10.13
N THR A 276 -13.89 6.54 -11.30
CA THR A 276 -15.21 6.19 -11.80
C THR A 276 -15.31 4.67 -11.97
N LEU A 277 -16.28 4.06 -11.29
CA LEU A 277 -16.56 2.64 -11.39
C LEU A 277 -17.47 2.38 -12.59
N LEU A 278 -17.07 1.45 -13.46
CA LEU A 278 -17.94 0.91 -14.51
C LEU A 278 -18.54 -0.44 -14.08
N PRO A 279 -19.66 -0.87 -14.70
CA PRO A 279 -20.31 -2.13 -14.36
C PRO A 279 -19.44 -3.37 -14.54
N PHE A 280 -18.50 -3.35 -15.49
CA PHE A 280 -17.63 -4.49 -15.79
C PHE A 280 -16.15 -4.07 -15.82
N TYR A 281 -15.27 -4.98 -15.40
CA TYR A 281 -13.83 -4.92 -15.64
C TYR A 281 -13.51 -4.87 -17.15
N THR A 282 -12.23 -4.83 -17.55
CA THR A 282 -11.90 -4.92 -18.97
C THR A 282 -12.41 -6.23 -19.57
N LYS A 283 -12.66 -6.29 -20.88
CA LYS A 283 -13.00 -7.57 -21.55
C LYS A 283 -11.93 -8.65 -21.32
N SER A 284 -10.67 -8.23 -21.17
CA SER A 284 -9.54 -9.12 -20.94
C SER A 284 -9.57 -9.78 -19.55
N PHE A 285 -10.18 -9.12 -18.55
CA PHE A 285 -10.39 -9.67 -17.21
C PHE A 285 -11.08 -11.03 -17.27
N TYR A 286 -12.25 -11.09 -17.92
CA TYR A 286 -13.09 -12.29 -17.95
C TYR A 286 -12.45 -13.44 -18.73
N LEU A 287 -11.78 -13.13 -19.85
CA LEU A 287 -11.02 -14.12 -20.62
C LEU A 287 -9.83 -14.67 -19.83
N ASN A 288 -9.13 -13.81 -19.09
CA ASN A 288 -7.99 -14.23 -18.28
C ASN A 288 -8.40 -14.90 -16.97
N PHE A 289 -9.59 -14.62 -16.42
CA PHE A 289 -10.09 -15.27 -15.22
C PHE A 289 -10.15 -16.78 -15.38
N VAL A 290 -10.60 -17.29 -16.53
CA VAL A 290 -10.66 -18.74 -16.82
C VAL A 290 -9.28 -19.39 -16.74
N LYS A 291 -8.23 -18.70 -17.25
CA LYS A 291 -6.83 -19.17 -17.17
C LYS A 291 -6.32 -19.15 -15.73
N ASN A 292 -6.54 -18.03 -15.06
CA ASN A 292 -6.11 -17.79 -13.69
C ASN A 292 -6.87 -18.66 -12.69
N PHE A 293 -7.98 -19.31 -13.08
CA PHE A 293 -8.78 -20.10 -12.15
C PHE A 293 -8.03 -21.31 -11.61
N ILE A 294 -7.30 -22.02 -12.48
CA ILE A 294 -6.54 -23.23 -12.11
C ILE A 294 -5.04 -23.15 -12.36
N SER A 295 -4.52 -22.06 -12.92
CA SER A 295 -3.10 -21.97 -13.27
C SER A 295 -2.44 -20.80 -12.54
N PRO A 296 -1.22 -20.98 -11.98
CA PRO A 296 -0.48 -19.88 -11.38
C PRO A 296 -0.08 -18.90 -12.49
N VAL A 297 -0.50 -17.66 -12.35
CA VAL A 297 -0.21 -16.59 -13.30
C VAL A 297 0.33 -15.40 -12.54
N TYR A 298 1.41 -14.82 -13.06
CA TYR A 298 1.96 -13.60 -12.50
C TYR A 298 1.09 -12.40 -12.87
N GLY A 299 0.51 -11.77 -11.84
CA GLY A 299 -0.31 -10.57 -11.97
C GLY A 299 -1.72 -10.83 -12.51
N GLY A 300 -2.64 -9.95 -12.13
CA GLY A 300 -4.03 -9.97 -12.58
C GLY A 300 -4.67 -8.59 -12.40
N GLU A 301 -5.55 -8.23 -13.31
CA GLU A 301 -6.35 -7.01 -13.19
C GLU A 301 -7.12 -7.02 -11.85
N ALA A 302 -7.20 -5.84 -11.22
CA ALA A 302 -7.79 -5.65 -9.89
C ALA A 302 -7.14 -6.51 -8.78
N SER A 303 -5.90 -6.99 -8.97
CA SER A 303 -5.20 -7.93 -8.07
C SER A 303 -5.88 -9.32 -7.97
N THR A 304 -6.58 -9.75 -9.03
CA THR A 304 -7.32 -11.03 -9.03
C THR A 304 -6.45 -12.19 -9.50
N VAL A 305 -5.97 -13.02 -8.56
CA VAL A 305 -5.08 -14.18 -8.87
C VAL A 305 -5.52 -15.42 -8.10
N THR A 306 -6.48 -16.20 -8.63
CA THR A 306 -7.08 -17.34 -7.90
C THR A 306 -6.20 -18.59 -7.83
N ALA A 307 -5.68 -19.05 -8.97
CA ALA A 307 -4.86 -20.24 -9.19
C ALA A 307 -5.13 -21.40 -8.21
N PHE A 308 -6.37 -21.87 -8.15
CA PHE A 308 -6.72 -23.01 -7.31
C PHE A 308 -6.21 -24.32 -7.91
N PHE A 309 -6.11 -25.35 -7.08
CA PHE A 309 -5.76 -26.67 -7.58
C PHE A 309 -6.92 -27.27 -8.39
N PRO A 310 -6.66 -27.90 -9.55
CA PRO A 310 -7.72 -28.38 -10.45
C PRO A 310 -8.74 -29.33 -9.82
N ILE A 311 -8.42 -29.97 -8.69
CA ILE A 311 -9.35 -30.81 -7.92
C ILE A 311 -10.68 -30.09 -7.57
N ILE A 312 -10.67 -28.74 -7.45
CA ILE A 312 -11.89 -27.97 -7.16
C ILE A 312 -12.94 -28.07 -8.28
N ILE A 313 -12.53 -28.35 -9.52
CA ILE A 313 -13.44 -28.52 -10.66
C ILE A 313 -14.29 -29.78 -10.46
N PHE A 314 -13.69 -30.86 -9.96
CA PHE A 314 -14.41 -32.10 -9.64
C PHE A 314 -15.38 -31.89 -8.47
N VAL A 315 -14.97 -31.11 -7.47
CA VAL A 315 -15.85 -30.71 -6.35
C VAL A 315 -17.06 -29.93 -6.87
N LEU A 316 -16.85 -28.95 -7.74
CA LEU A 316 -17.93 -28.20 -8.37
C LEU A 316 -18.89 -29.11 -9.14
N SER A 317 -18.37 -30.10 -9.88
CA SER A 317 -19.23 -31.06 -10.59
C SER A 317 -20.12 -31.88 -9.64
N VAL A 318 -19.60 -32.25 -8.47
CA VAL A 318 -20.35 -32.98 -7.45
C VAL A 318 -21.45 -32.08 -6.86
N ILE A 319 -21.14 -30.82 -6.58
CA ILE A 319 -22.11 -29.83 -6.09
C ILE A 319 -23.24 -29.64 -7.10
N LEU A 320 -22.91 -29.38 -8.37
CA LEU A 320 -23.89 -29.21 -9.46
C LEU A 320 -24.78 -30.44 -9.59
N TYR A 321 -24.19 -31.64 -9.55
CA TYR A 321 -24.95 -32.88 -9.62
C TYR A 321 -25.91 -33.05 -8.44
N ARG A 322 -25.44 -32.85 -7.20
CA ARG A 322 -26.27 -32.97 -6.00
C ARG A 322 -27.36 -31.90 -5.95
N SER A 323 -27.10 -30.71 -6.48
CA SER A 323 -28.08 -29.64 -6.65
C SER A 323 -29.20 -30.04 -7.61
N LYS A 324 -28.86 -30.68 -8.75
CA LYS A 324 -29.84 -31.27 -9.67
C LYS A 324 -30.67 -32.39 -9.02
N GLN A 325 -30.08 -33.16 -8.09
CA GLN A 325 -30.79 -34.12 -7.24
C GLN A 325 -31.65 -33.47 -6.13
N LYS A 326 -31.90 -32.16 -6.21
CA LYS A 326 -32.70 -31.40 -5.25
C LYS A 326 -32.17 -31.42 -3.81
N SER A 327 -30.86 -31.66 -3.61
CA SER A 327 -30.24 -31.49 -2.29
C SER A 327 -30.21 -30.01 -1.90
N ASN A 328 -30.94 -29.64 -0.85
CA ASN A 328 -30.99 -28.26 -0.36
C ASN A 328 -29.60 -27.75 0.06
N PHE A 329 -28.79 -28.57 0.71
CA PHE A 329 -27.40 -28.22 1.06
C PHE A 329 -26.56 -27.91 -0.18
N ALA A 330 -26.62 -28.74 -1.22
CA ALA A 330 -25.87 -28.51 -2.45
C ALA A 330 -26.35 -27.28 -3.22
N ARG A 331 -27.65 -26.96 -3.16
CA ARG A 331 -28.21 -25.73 -3.74
C ARG A 331 -27.72 -24.49 -3.00
N LEU A 332 -27.69 -24.53 -1.67
CA LEU A 332 -27.15 -23.45 -0.85
C LEU A 332 -25.65 -23.25 -1.10
N ASP A 333 -24.88 -24.34 -1.14
CA ASP A 333 -23.43 -24.31 -1.42
C ASP A 333 -23.13 -23.76 -2.83
N LEU A 334 -23.92 -24.18 -3.83
CA LEU A 334 -23.84 -23.66 -5.20
C LEU A 334 -24.19 -22.17 -5.24
N PHE A 335 -25.27 -21.75 -4.58
CA PHE A 335 -25.68 -20.36 -4.51
C PHE A 335 -24.59 -19.49 -3.87
N ALA A 336 -24.03 -19.92 -2.75
CA ALA A 336 -22.99 -19.18 -2.05
C ALA A 336 -21.72 -19.02 -2.89
N ILE A 337 -21.24 -20.08 -3.56
CA ILE A 337 -20.05 -19.97 -4.41
C ILE A 337 -20.31 -19.16 -5.68
N SER A 338 -21.51 -19.26 -6.26
CA SER A 338 -21.92 -18.41 -7.39
C SER A 338 -21.98 -16.93 -6.98
N LEU A 339 -22.50 -16.62 -5.78
CA LEU A 339 -22.55 -15.26 -5.25
C LEU A 339 -21.14 -14.67 -5.08
N LEU A 340 -20.22 -15.42 -4.47
CA LEU A 340 -18.82 -14.96 -4.34
C LEU A 340 -18.14 -14.83 -5.70
N THR A 341 -18.46 -15.68 -6.68
CA THR A 341 -17.95 -15.53 -8.05
C THR A 341 -18.48 -14.27 -8.72
N ILE A 342 -19.77 -13.95 -8.54
CA ILE A 342 -20.37 -12.68 -8.98
C ILE A 342 -19.64 -11.51 -8.34
N PHE A 343 -19.33 -11.56 -7.04
CA PHE A 343 -18.58 -10.50 -6.38
C PHE A 343 -17.19 -10.28 -6.99
N LEU A 344 -16.51 -11.33 -7.47
CA LEU A 344 -15.23 -11.16 -8.17
C LEU A 344 -15.38 -10.55 -9.57
N PHE A 345 -16.54 -10.69 -10.20
CA PHE A 345 -16.77 -10.30 -11.60
C PHE A 345 -17.20 -8.86 -11.77
N PHE A 346 -17.76 -8.22 -10.74
CA PHE A 346 -18.26 -6.86 -10.84
C PHE A 346 -17.39 -5.89 -10.01
N PRO A 347 -16.87 -4.80 -10.62
CA PRO A 347 -16.00 -3.84 -9.95
C PRO A 347 -16.58 -3.24 -8.67
N PHE A 348 -17.91 -3.08 -8.60
CA PHE A 348 -18.61 -2.60 -7.42
C PHE A 348 -18.26 -3.41 -6.17
N PHE A 349 -18.26 -4.74 -6.24
CA PHE A 349 -17.95 -5.56 -5.07
C PHE A 349 -16.47 -5.50 -4.71
N GLY A 350 -15.57 -5.45 -5.71
CA GLY A 350 -14.15 -5.16 -5.46
C GLY A 350 -13.94 -3.83 -4.72
N SER A 351 -14.72 -2.80 -5.06
CA SER A 351 -14.73 -1.51 -4.37
C SER A 351 -15.34 -1.62 -2.97
N LEU A 352 -16.48 -2.31 -2.80
CA LEU A 352 -17.13 -2.58 -1.52
C LEU A 352 -16.15 -3.22 -0.52
N PHE A 353 -15.42 -4.27 -0.94
CA PHE A 353 -14.42 -4.91 -0.10
C PHE A 353 -13.17 -4.03 0.13
N ASN A 354 -12.94 -3.01 -0.69
CA ASN A 354 -11.87 -2.01 -0.56
C ASN A 354 -12.37 -0.68 0.06
N GLY A 355 -13.42 -0.73 0.89
CA GLY A 355 -13.95 0.44 1.60
C GLY A 355 -14.56 1.51 0.70
N PHE A 356 -15.19 1.09 -0.40
CA PHE A 356 -15.76 1.95 -1.46
C PHE A 356 -14.74 2.83 -2.21
N SER A 357 -13.44 2.51 -2.10
CA SER A 357 -12.40 3.12 -2.92
C SER A 357 -12.36 2.49 -4.32
N TYR A 358 -11.21 2.41 -4.97
CA TYR A 358 -11.07 1.75 -6.26
C TYR A 358 -11.32 0.25 -6.20
N SER A 359 -11.62 -0.35 -7.35
CA SER A 359 -11.95 -1.76 -7.40
C SER A 359 -10.71 -2.66 -7.27
N THR A 360 -10.69 -3.53 -6.25
CA THR A 360 -9.68 -4.59 -6.10
C THR A 360 -10.24 -5.83 -5.41
N ASN A 361 -9.84 -7.01 -5.87
CA ASN A 361 -10.28 -8.31 -5.36
C ASN A 361 -9.33 -8.91 -4.32
N ARG A 362 -8.66 -8.07 -3.51
CA ARG A 362 -7.77 -8.52 -2.42
C ARG A 362 -8.50 -9.39 -1.36
N TRP A 363 -9.83 -9.31 -1.28
CA TRP A 363 -10.66 -10.13 -0.40
C TRP A 363 -10.73 -11.61 -0.78
N MET A 364 -10.20 -11.98 -1.95
CA MET A 364 -10.29 -13.32 -2.52
C MET A 364 -9.71 -14.46 -1.65
N PHE A 365 -8.95 -14.14 -0.60
CA PHE A 365 -8.62 -15.11 0.45
C PHE A 365 -9.88 -15.71 1.10
N GLY A 366 -10.97 -14.95 1.21
CA GLY A 366 -12.27 -15.43 1.66
C GLY A 366 -12.91 -16.39 0.67
N TYR A 367 -12.75 -16.12 -0.63
CA TYR A 367 -13.15 -17.05 -1.70
C TYR A 367 -12.35 -18.36 -1.64
N ALA A 368 -11.04 -18.27 -1.40
CA ALA A 368 -10.18 -19.44 -1.19
C ALA A 368 -10.60 -20.26 0.05
N PHE A 369 -10.95 -19.60 1.15
CA PHE A 369 -11.46 -20.26 2.36
C PHE A 369 -12.71 -21.08 2.05
N PHE A 370 -13.66 -20.49 1.32
CA PHE A 370 -14.92 -21.17 1.00
C PHE A 370 -14.72 -22.36 0.05
N TRP A 371 -13.85 -22.22 -0.97
CA TRP A 371 -13.48 -23.35 -1.84
C TRP A 371 -12.80 -24.49 -1.08
N ALA A 372 -11.90 -24.18 -0.15
CA ALA A 372 -11.26 -25.17 0.70
C ALA A 372 -12.29 -25.89 1.59
N PHE A 373 -13.19 -25.15 2.23
CA PHE A 373 -14.27 -25.70 3.05
C PHE A 373 -15.20 -26.63 2.23
N LEU A 374 -15.67 -26.19 1.06
CA LEU A 374 -16.52 -27.01 0.18
C LEU A 374 -15.77 -28.23 -0.36
N THR A 375 -14.48 -28.09 -0.67
CA THR A 375 -13.66 -29.23 -1.09
C THR A 375 -13.63 -30.29 0.00
N ALA A 376 -13.33 -29.92 1.24
CA ALA A 376 -13.36 -30.88 2.34
C ALA A 376 -14.75 -31.50 2.55
N LYS A 377 -15.84 -30.72 2.41
CA LYS A 377 -17.24 -31.19 2.55
C LYS A 377 -17.61 -32.26 1.51
N TYR A 378 -17.22 -32.07 0.24
CA TYR A 378 -17.65 -32.93 -0.87
C TYR A 378 -16.64 -34.00 -1.31
N LEU A 379 -15.40 -33.95 -0.80
CA LEU A 379 -14.37 -34.94 -1.13
C LEU A 379 -14.78 -36.40 -0.85
N PRO A 380 -15.50 -36.74 0.25
CA PRO A 380 -15.95 -38.11 0.48
C PRO A 380 -16.86 -38.62 -0.64
N VAL A 381 -17.79 -37.78 -1.10
CA VAL A 381 -18.71 -38.12 -2.19
C VAL A 381 -17.95 -38.37 -3.49
N LEU A 382 -16.91 -37.58 -3.75
CA LEU A 382 -16.05 -37.76 -4.90
C LEU A 382 -15.27 -39.09 -4.82
N VAL A 383 -14.67 -39.40 -3.67
CA VAL A 383 -13.94 -40.66 -3.44
C VAL A 383 -14.84 -41.88 -3.52
N GLU A 384 -16.04 -41.84 -2.94
CA GLU A 384 -17.03 -42.92 -3.03
C GLU A 384 -17.56 -43.13 -4.45
N SER A 385 -17.63 -42.06 -5.25
CA SER A 385 -18.04 -42.17 -6.65
C SER A 385 -17.01 -42.87 -7.53
N ALA A 386 -15.73 -42.86 -7.16
CA ALA A 386 -14.67 -43.56 -7.88
C ALA A 386 -14.73 -45.09 -7.69
N THR A 387 -15.37 -45.57 -6.62
CA THR A 387 -15.42 -47.01 -6.28
C THR A 387 -16.64 -47.75 -6.83
N ASP A 388 -17.57 -47.06 -7.50
CA ASP A 388 -18.84 -47.64 -7.96
C ASP A 388 -18.96 -47.55 -9.49
N LEU A 389 -19.00 -48.72 -10.16
CA LEU A 389 -19.03 -48.85 -11.62
C LEU A 389 -20.26 -48.20 -12.26
N SER A 390 -21.42 -48.22 -11.59
CA SER A 390 -22.65 -47.57 -12.09
C SER A 390 -22.55 -46.05 -12.05
N LYS A 391 -21.78 -45.52 -11.08
CA LYS A 391 -21.41 -44.12 -10.96
C LYS A 391 -20.26 -43.72 -11.90
N ARG A 392 -19.63 -44.64 -12.67
CA ARG A 392 -18.67 -44.28 -13.74
C ARG A 392 -19.31 -43.54 -14.93
N LYS A 393 -20.64 -43.55 -15.13
CA LYS A 393 -21.28 -42.63 -16.10
C LYS A 393 -21.13 -41.15 -15.71
N ARG A 394 -20.93 -40.88 -14.41
CA ARG A 394 -20.57 -39.57 -13.83
C ARG A 394 -19.14 -39.14 -14.18
N PHE A 395 -18.31 -40.12 -14.52
CA PHE A 395 -16.96 -39.94 -15.02
C PHE A 395 -16.95 -39.35 -16.44
N VAL A 396 -17.95 -39.68 -17.27
CA VAL A 396 -18.20 -39.01 -18.55
C VAL A 396 -18.50 -37.53 -18.34
N HIS A 397 -19.30 -37.15 -17.32
CA HIS A 397 -19.54 -35.74 -16.98
C HIS A 397 -18.28 -35.03 -16.49
N ILE A 398 -17.48 -35.70 -15.65
CA ILE A 398 -16.17 -35.19 -15.20
C ILE A 398 -15.23 -34.99 -16.42
N SER A 399 -15.16 -35.96 -17.32
CA SER A 399 -14.38 -35.88 -18.57
C SER A 399 -14.91 -34.80 -19.52
N SER A 400 -16.22 -34.57 -19.61
CA SER A 400 -16.81 -33.46 -20.38
C SER A 400 -16.49 -32.10 -19.79
N ILE A 401 -16.39 -31.99 -18.46
CA ILE A 401 -15.96 -30.75 -17.78
C ILE A 401 -14.47 -30.50 -17.98
N VAL A 402 -13.65 -31.55 -17.88
CA VAL A 402 -12.21 -31.52 -18.21
C VAL A 402 -12.01 -31.08 -19.67
N PHE A 403 -12.81 -31.62 -20.60
CA PHE A 403 -12.79 -31.29 -22.03
C PHE A 403 -13.29 -29.87 -22.31
N PHE A 404 -14.34 -29.42 -21.63
CA PHE A 404 -14.85 -28.04 -21.74
C PHE A 404 -13.85 -27.00 -21.23
N PHE A 405 -13.22 -27.25 -20.07
CA PHE A 405 -12.15 -26.40 -19.55
C PHE A 405 -10.93 -26.42 -20.48
N PHE A 406 -10.56 -27.56 -21.04
CA PHE A 406 -9.49 -27.67 -22.04
C PHE A 406 -9.78 -26.85 -23.30
N ILE A 407 -11.02 -26.86 -23.81
CA ILE A 407 -11.46 -26.03 -24.95
C ILE A 407 -11.42 -24.54 -24.59
N LEU A 408 -12.06 -24.13 -23.49
CA LEU A 408 -12.08 -22.73 -23.06
C LEU A 408 -10.67 -22.17 -22.88
N PHE A 409 -9.78 -22.99 -22.34
CA PHE A 409 -8.39 -22.67 -22.14
C PHE A 409 -7.59 -22.53 -23.44
N THR A 410 -7.85 -23.41 -24.40
CA THR A 410 -7.26 -23.34 -25.76
C THR A 410 -7.68 -22.05 -26.46
N PHE A 411 -8.96 -21.67 -26.40
CA PHE A 411 -9.46 -20.40 -26.93
C PHE A 411 -8.90 -19.18 -26.19
N ALA A 412 -8.73 -19.28 -24.86
CA ALA A 412 -8.21 -18.18 -24.07
C ALA A 412 -6.71 -17.91 -24.37
N ASN A 413 -5.92 -18.92 -24.75
CA ASN A 413 -4.45 -18.85 -24.87
C ASN A 413 -3.89 -18.24 -26.15
N TYR A 414 -4.71 -17.68 -27.05
CA TYR A 414 -4.26 -17.19 -28.35
C TYR A 414 -3.19 -16.07 -28.31
N LYS A 415 -2.91 -15.42 -27.15
CA LYS A 415 -2.03 -14.22 -27.08
C LYS A 415 -1.15 -14.05 -25.83
N ARG A 416 -0.70 -15.08 -25.09
CA ARG A 416 0.17 -14.87 -23.90
C ARG A 416 1.47 -15.69 -23.91
N ASN A 417 2.55 -15.07 -23.41
CA ASN A 417 3.92 -15.60 -23.34
C ASN A 417 4.17 -16.64 -22.22
N VAL A 418 3.22 -16.87 -21.31
CA VAL A 418 3.35 -17.87 -20.23
C VAL A 418 2.28 -18.93 -20.39
N PRO A 419 2.63 -20.18 -20.74
CA PRO A 419 1.63 -21.19 -20.99
C PRO A 419 1.08 -21.77 -19.70
N PRO A 420 -0.25 -21.91 -19.53
CA PRO A 420 -0.82 -22.31 -18.25
C PRO A 420 -0.86 -23.85 -18.08
N TYR A 421 -0.04 -24.60 -18.84
CA TYR A 421 -0.11 -26.05 -19.04
C TYR A 421 -0.01 -26.86 -17.75
N ILE A 422 0.63 -26.32 -16.71
CA ILE A 422 0.78 -27.01 -15.42
C ILE A 422 -0.59 -27.34 -14.81
N GLY A 423 -1.54 -26.39 -14.82
CA GLY A 423 -2.88 -26.63 -14.32
C GLY A 423 -3.63 -27.71 -15.11
N LEU A 424 -3.43 -27.78 -16.42
CA LEU A 424 -3.99 -28.84 -17.26
C LEU A 424 -3.36 -30.21 -16.97
N ILE A 425 -2.04 -30.26 -16.78
CA ILE A 425 -1.33 -31.50 -16.43
C ILE A 425 -1.90 -32.04 -15.11
N PHE A 426 -2.03 -31.22 -14.07
CA PHE A 426 -2.63 -31.66 -12.82
C PHE A 426 -4.11 -32.06 -12.98
N LEU A 427 -4.88 -31.36 -13.79
CA LEU A 427 -6.26 -31.75 -14.11
C LEU A 427 -6.33 -33.16 -14.73
N LEU A 428 -5.42 -33.48 -15.65
CA LEU A 428 -5.29 -34.83 -16.23
C LEU A 428 -4.86 -35.85 -15.16
N LEU A 429 -3.88 -35.53 -14.31
CA LEU A 429 -3.43 -36.42 -13.24
C LEU A 429 -4.54 -36.74 -12.22
N TYR A 430 -5.34 -35.74 -11.81
CA TYR A 430 -6.51 -35.98 -10.95
C TYR A 430 -7.51 -36.90 -11.64
N SER A 431 -7.78 -36.68 -12.93
CA SER A 431 -8.67 -37.53 -13.73
C SER A 431 -8.18 -38.99 -13.75
N THR A 432 -6.88 -39.19 -13.98
CA THR A 432 -6.24 -40.51 -14.01
C THR A 432 -6.35 -41.23 -12.67
N ILE A 433 -6.17 -40.54 -11.53
CA ILE A 433 -6.34 -41.14 -10.20
C ILE A 433 -7.75 -41.71 -10.04
N PHE A 434 -8.77 -40.94 -10.43
CA PHE A 434 -10.13 -41.40 -10.31
C PHE A 434 -10.44 -42.58 -11.25
N LEU A 435 -9.76 -42.68 -12.41
CA LEU A 435 -9.97 -43.77 -13.39
C LEU A 435 -9.32 -45.08 -12.93
N LEU A 436 -8.10 -44.99 -12.41
CA LEU A 436 -7.28 -46.14 -12.05
C LEU A 436 -7.60 -46.72 -10.67
N PHE A 437 -7.92 -45.87 -9.69
CA PHE A 437 -8.13 -46.33 -8.31
C PHE A 437 -9.61 -46.56 -7.98
N ALA A 438 -10.05 -47.82 -8.12
CA ALA A 438 -11.37 -48.29 -7.65
C ALA A 438 -11.41 -48.60 -6.13
N ASN A 439 -10.42 -48.12 -5.35
CA ASN A 439 -10.32 -48.39 -3.91
C ASN A 439 -10.22 -47.08 -3.12
N SER A 440 -11.20 -46.84 -2.23
CA SER A 440 -11.32 -45.58 -1.49
C SER A 440 -10.08 -45.23 -0.64
N LYS A 441 -9.38 -46.22 -0.06
CA LYS A 441 -8.15 -45.98 0.70
C LYS A 441 -7.01 -45.52 -0.21
N LYS A 442 -6.80 -46.22 -1.34
CA LYS A 442 -5.77 -45.85 -2.32
C LYS A 442 -6.05 -44.48 -2.93
N THR A 443 -7.30 -44.17 -3.29
CA THR A 443 -7.72 -42.87 -3.82
C THR A 443 -7.44 -41.73 -2.83
N LYS A 444 -7.78 -41.90 -1.54
CA LYS A 444 -7.50 -40.87 -0.50
C LYS A 444 -6.00 -40.54 -0.39
N ILE A 445 -5.16 -41.57 -0.40
CA ILE A 445 -3.70 -41.42 -0.33
C ILE A 445 -3.18 -40.75 -1.61
N ALA A 446 -3.57 -41.25 -2.78
CA ALA A 446 -3.15 -40.72 -4.06
C ALA A 446 -3.53 -39.24 -4.24
N LEU A 447 -4.75 -38.84 -3.86
CA LEU A 447 -5.16 -37.44 -3.89
C LEU A 447 -4.35 -36.56 -2.93
N SER A 448 -4.04 -37.07 -1.73
CA SER A 448 -3.24 -36.32 -0.75
C SER A 448 -1.82 -36.10 -1.26
N ILE A 449 -1.20 -37.13 -1.84
CA ILE A 449 0.12 -37.04 -2.48
C ILE A 449 0.07 -36.07 -3.67
N LEU A 450 -0.94 -36.19 -4.54
CA LEU A 450 -1.02 -35.36 -5.74
C LEU A 450 -1.23 -33.88 -5.40
N VAL A 451 -2.02 -33.55 -4.37
CA VAL A 451 -2.20 -32.18 -3.88
C VAL A 451 -0.90 -31.63 -3.27
N PHE A 452 -0.13 -32.45 -2.56
CA PHE A 452 1.19 -32.08 -2.07
C PHE A 452 2.17 -31.79 -3.22
N LEU A 453 2.21 -32.66 -4.24
CA LEU A 453 3.01 -32.45 -5.45
C LEU A 453 2.54 -31.22 -6.24
N ASN A 454 1.23 -30.98 -6.29
CA ASN A 454 0.64 -29.82 -6.94
C ASN A 454 1.14 -28.51 -6.30
N ALA A 455 1.19 -28.47 -4.97
CA ALA A 455 1.71 -27.33 -4.23
C ALA A 455 3.21 -27.11 -4.47
N LEU A 456 4.01 -28.20 -4.48
CA LEU A 456 5.44 -28.11 -4.81
C LEU A 456 5.65 -27.55 -6.22
N VAL A 457 4.95 -28.08 -7.24
CA VAL A 457 5.14 -27.64 -8.63
C VAL A 457 4.63 -26.22 -8.86
N TYR A 458 3.46 -25.86 -8.31
CA TYR A 458 2.94 -24.49 -8.42
C TYR A 458 3.87 -23.51 -7.70
N GLY A 459 4.38 -23.92 -6.55
CA GLY A 459 5.39 -23.20 -5.80
C GLY A 459 6.63 -22.92 -6.63
N VAL A 460 7.28 -23.97 -7.13
CA VAL A 460 8.46 -23.85 -7.99
C VAL A 460 8.15 -23.00 -9.22
N PHE A 461 7.04 -23.18 -9.92
CA PHE A 461 6.76 -22.37 -11.10
C PHE A 461 6.59 -20.88 -10.79
N GLN A 462 6.01 -20.57 -9.62
CA GLN A 462 5.84 -19.18 -9.19
C GLN A 462 7.14 -18.56 -8.64
N THR A 463 7.98 -19.34 -7.94
CA THR A 463 9.17 -18.85 -7.24
C THR A 463 10.49 -19.23 -7.90
N ASN A 464 10.50 -19.95 -9.03
CA ASN A 464 11.73 -20.28 -9.75
C ASN A 464 12.22 -19.07 -10.53
N ILE A 465 12.92 -18.23 -9.79
CA ILE A 465 13.54 -16.97 -10.17
C ILE A 465 14.53 -17.14 -11.34
N LYS A 466 15.16 -18.31 -11.51
CA LYS A 466 16.09 -18.59 -12.63
C LYS A 466 15.38 -18.82 -13.97
N ILE A 467 14.11 -19.23 -13.95
CA ILE A 467 13.31 -19.47 -15.16
C ILE A 467 12.57 -18.20 -15.60
N ASN A 468 12.33 -17.25 -14.69
CA ASN A 468 11.62 -16.01 -14.98
C ASN A 468 12.48 -14.76 -14.70
N PRO A 469 13.18 -14.23 -15.72
CA PRO A 469 14.01 -13.03 -15.60
C PRO A 469 13.26 -11.79 -15.09
N LEU A 470 11.94 -11.73 -15.28
CA LEU A 470 11.13 -10.63 -14.74
C LEU A 470 11.02 -10.71 -13.20
N ILE A 471 11.04 -11.93 -12.63
CA ILE A 471 10.98 -12.12 -11.19
C ILE A 471 12.35 -11.85 -10.57
N ILE A 472 13.47 -12.35 -11.11
CA ILE A 472 14.80 -12.10 -10.52
C ILE A 472 15.17 -10.62 -10.43
N ASN A 473 14.77 -9.84 -11.45
CA ASN A 473 15.05 -8.41 -11.51
C ASN A 473 14.08 -7.56 -10.69
N SER A 474 13.05 -8.16 -10.10
CA SER A 474 12.07 -7.47 -9.26
C SER A 474 12.36 -7.60 -7.75
N TYR A 475 13.43 -8.29 -7.36
CA TYR A 475 13.77 -8.54 -5.97
C TYR A 475 15.22 -8.17 -5.66
N THR A 476 15.45 -7.85 -4.39
CA THR A 476 16.72 -7.35 -3.92
C THR A 476 17.80 -8.41 -3.89
N ASP A 477 19.04 -7.97 -3.96
CA ASP A 477 20.17 -8.83 -3.64
C ASP A 477 20.16 -9.20 -2.15
N LYS A 478 20.82 -10.33 -1.81
CA LYS A 478 21.02 -10.74 -0.42
C LYS A 478 21.92 -9.75 0.34
N ASN A 479 21.80 -9.73 1.65
CA ASN A 479 22.61 -8.90 2.55
C ASN A 479 22.49 -7.40 2.24
N ILE A 480 21.31 -6.97 1.84
CA ILE A 480 21.02 -5.61 1.40
C ILE A 480 21.15 -4.58 2.50
N VAL A 481 20.85 -4.93 3.75
CA VAL A 481 21.06 -4.01 4.89
C VAL A 481 22.55 -3.85 5.20
N GLU A 482 23.30 -4.97 5.21
CA GLU A 482 24.73 -4.95 5.53
C GLU A 482 25.53 -4.23 4.44
N ASN A 483 25.16 -4.43 3.19
CA ASN A 483 25.85 -3.83 2.07
C ASN A 483 25.20 -2.55 1.57
N ASP A 484 24.14 -2.04 2.18
CA ASP A 484 23.53 -0.75 1.84
C ASP A 484 23.21 -0.55 0.34
N TYR A 485 22.80 -1.62 -0.35
CA TYR A 485 22.78 -1.66 -1.83
C TYR A 485 21.68 -0.79 -2.47
N TRP A 486 20.56 -0.52 -1.79
CA TRP A 486 19.36 -0.01 -2.47
C TRP A 486 19.08 1.49 -2.35
N ALA A 487 19.76 2.22 -1.47
CA ALA A 487 19.48 3.64 -1.23
C ALA A 487 20.80 4.42 -1.16
N PRO A 488 21.62 4.33 -2.23
CA PRO A 488 22.95 4.91 -2.27
C PRO A 488 22.91 6.41 -2.00
N LYS A 489 21.90 7.14 -2.51
CA LYS A 489 21.82 8.59 -2.31
C LYS A 489 21.47 8.94 -0.86
N SER A 490 20.45 8.30 -0.29
CA SER A 490 20.08 8.50 1.13
C SER A 490 21.21 8.08 2.07
N SER A 491 21.94 7.02 1.74
CA SER A 491 23.12 6.57 2.48
C SER A 491 24.26 7.59 2.46
N ALA A 492 24.65 8.06 1.27
CA ALA A 492 25.71 9.04 1.13
C ALA A 492 25.39 10.35 1.88
N ILE A 493 24.14 10.81 1.80
CA ILE A 493 23.69 11.98 2.56
C ILE A 493 23.76 11.75 4.07
N SER A 494 23.41 10.55 4.55
CA SER A 494 23.43 10.26 5.99
C SER A 494 24.82 10.44 6.63
N ASP A 495 25.90 10.15 5.88
CA ASP A 495 27.28 10.33 6.35
C ASP A 495 27.65 11.80 6.59
N ILE A 496 26.91 12.72 5.96
CA ILE A 496 27.07 14.17 6.09
C ILE A 496 26.13 14.71 7.17
N ILE A 497 24.83 14.44 7.06
CA ILE A 497 23.82 15.00 7.98
C ILE A 497 24.09 14.58 9.43
N ASN A 498 24.55 13.35 9.67
CA ASN A 498 24.85 12.87 11.03
C ASN A 498 26.03 13.61 11.71
N LYS A 499 26.79 14.42 10.96
CA LYS A 499 27.88 15.26 11.48
C LYS A 499 27.52 16.75 11.49
N ASP A 500 26.35 17.11 10.97
CA ASP A 500 25.86 18.48 10.91
C ASP A 500 25.18 18.85 12.23
N THR A 501 25.32 20.10 12.65
CA THR A 501 24.64 20.64 13.83
C THR A 501 23.21 21.08 13.49
N ASP A 502 22.95 21.43 12.24
CA ASP A 502 21.64 21.91 11.81
C ASP A 502 20.70 20.74 11.57
N TRP A 503 19.54 20.79 12.23
CA TRP A 503 18.43 19.93 11.83
C TRP A 503 17.96 20.34 10.44
N SER A 504 18.06 19.40 9.49
CA SER A 504 17.78 19.67 8.08
C SER A 504 17.16 18.47 7.37
N ARG A 505 16.48 18.77 6.26
CA ARG A 505 16.05 17.79 5.28
C ARG A 505 17.01 17.70 4.11
N TYR A 506 16.80 16.68 3.29
CA TYR A 506 17.42 16.58 1.98
C TYR A 506 16.40 16.23 0.88
N GLU A 507 16.78 16.58 -0.35
CA GLU A 507 16.10 16.21 -1.58
C GLU A 507 16.98 15.31 -2.45
N LEU A 508 16.36 14.48 -3.29
CA LEU A 508 17.05 13.57 -4.20
C LEU A 508 16.62 13.82 -5.65
N SER A 509 17.55 13.61 -6.58
CA SER A 509 17.20 13.51 -8.00
C SER A 509 16.25 12.35 -8.28
N LYS A 510 15.32 12.50 -9.22
CA LYS A 510 14.34 11.44 -9.56
C LYS A 510 14.84 10.58 -10.73
N THR A 511 15.74 9.65 -10.44
CA THR A 511 16.41 8.75 -11.40
C THR A 511 16.49 7.31 -10.89
N GLY A 512 16.69 6.36 -11.80
CA GLY A 512 16.80 4.94 -11.46
C GLY A 512 15.48 4.37 -10.93
N ASN A 513 15.54 3.61 -9.83
CA ASN A 513 14.37 3.14 -9.09
C ASN A 513 14.10 4.09 -7.90
N PRO A 514 13.33 5.18 -8.06
CA PRO A 514 13.13 6.16 -6.98
C PRO A 514 12.51 5.53 -5.72
N ARG A 515 11.70 4.47 -5.88
CA ARG A 515 11.09 3.75 -4.76
C ARG A 515 12.11 3.09 -3.84
N SER A 516 13.31 2.79 -4.34
CA SER A 516 14.35 2.22 -3.51
C SER A 516 14.92 3.22 -2.49
N GLU A 517 14.74 4.53 -2.73
CA GLU A 517 15.15 5.64 -1.87
C GLU A 517 14.01 6.15 -0.96
N GLU A 518 12.75 5.85 -1.29
CA GLU A 518 11.61 6.26 -0.48
C GLU A 518 11.64 5.62 0.91
N ASN A 519 11.20 6.38 1.92
CA ASN A 519 11.20 6.01 3.34
C ASN A 519 12.56 5.59 3.92
N ASN A 520 13.67 5.63 3.16
CA ASN A 520 14.99 5.20 3.65
C ASN A 520 15.60 6.15 4.67
N ALA A 521 15.10 7.39 4.72
CA ALA A 521 15.40 8.35 5.78
C ALA A 521 15.05 7.77 7.17
N LEU A 522 13.94 7.02 7.25
CA LEU A 522 13.46 6.34 8.46
C LEU A 522 14.49 5.38 9.06
N LEU A 523 15.18 4.60 8.22
CA LEU A 523 16.19 3.63 8.66
C LEU A 523 17.50 4.26 9.12
N ARG A 524 17.69 5.54 8.84
CA ARG A 524 18.96 6.25 9.06
C ARG A 524 18.84 7.37 10.09
N GLY A 525 17.64 7.59 10.65
CA GLY A 525 17.39 8.68 11.59
C GLY A 525 17.59 10.07 10.99
N ILE A 526 17.44 10.21 9.66
CA ILE A 526 17.57 11.48 8.94
C ILE A 526 16.24 11.88 8.31
N ASN A 527 16.14 13.09 7.78
CA ASN A 527 14.88 13.67 7.33
C ASN A 527 14.91 13.96 5.82
N SER A 528 13.87 13.56 5.08
CA SER A 528 13.82 13.76 3.63
C SER A 528 12.53 14.43 3.18
N THR A 529 12.48 14.85 1.92
CA THR A 529 11.26 15.29 1.24
C THR A 529 10.55 14.15 0.50
N ASN A 530 10.86 12.89 0.81
CA ASN A 530 10.35 11.70 0.11
C ASN A 530 9.50 10.84 1.06
N PHE A 531 8.44 10.25 0.54
CA PHE A 531 7.50 9.47 1.35
C PHE A 531 6.69 8.51 0.51
N TYR A 532 6.47 7.31 1.04
CA TYR A 532 5.55 6.35 0.44
C TYR A 532 4.87 5.44 1.47
N PHE A 533 3.74 5.88 2.03
CA PHE A 533 2.86 5.04 2.86
C PHE A 533 1.39 5.36 2.63
N SER A 534 0.52 4.35 2.68
CA SER A 534 -0.91 4.43 2.34
C SER A 534 -1.73 5.46 3.14
N LEU A 535 -1.24 5.88 4.31
CA LEU A 535 -1.89 6.86 5.18
C LEU A 535 -0.95 8.06 5.34
N ALA A 536 -1.20 9.08 4.54
CA ALA A 536 -0.43 10.32 4.45
C ALA A 536 -1.28 11.52 4.83
N ASN A 537 -0.66 12.54 5.42
CA ASN A 537 -1.32 13.81 5.70
C ASN A 537 -1.87 14.47 4.42
N LYS A 538 -3.17 14.73 4.39
CA LYS A 538 -3.88 15.34 3.25
C LYS A 538 -3.39 16.73 2.84
N ASN A 539 -2.83 17.48 3.78
CA ASN A 539 -2.34 18.83 3.54
C ASN A 539 -1.08 18.80 2.65
N ILE A 540 -0.27 17.73 2.76
CA ILE A 540 0.88 17.52 1.88
C ILE A 540 0.43 17.23 0.44
N PHE A 541 -0.61 16.41 0.25
CA PHE A 541 -1.20 16.20 -1.08
C PHE A 541 -1.79 17.50 -1.64
N SER A 542 -2.49 18.27 -0.81
CA SER A 542 -3.04 19.58 -1.19
C SER A 542 -1.95 20.57 -1.61
N PHE A 543 -0.82 20.60 -0.87
CA PHE A 543 0.36 21.38 -1.25
C PHE A 543 0.90 20.95 -2.60
N ASN A 544 1.21 19.66 -2.79
CA ASN A 544 1.74 19.13 -4.05
C ASN A 544 0.81 19.41 -5.24
N LYS A 545 -0.51 19.32 -5.04
CA LYS A 545 -1.51 19.67 -6.06
C LYS A 545 -1.51 21.16 -6.38
N SER A 546 -1.39 22.04 -5.38
CA SER A 546 -1.38 23.50 -5.56
C SER A 546 -0.17 24.01 -6.34
N ILE A 547 0.98 23.35 -6.18
CA ILE A 547 2.22 23.67 -6.91
C ILE A 547 2.37 22.85 -8.20
N GLU A 548 1.35 22.07 -8.58
CA GLU A 548 1.34 21.15 -9.73
C GLU A 548 2.59 20.24 -9.78
N ASN A 549 3.02 19.73 -8.62
CA ASN A 549 4.14 18.79 -8.55
C ASN A 549 3.81 17.50 -9.30
N ASN A 550 4.86 16.83 -9.79
CA ASN A 550 4.75 15.57 -10.53
C ASN A 550 4.48 14.39 -9.57
N ILE A 551 3.28 14.39 -9.00
CA ILE A 551 2.72 13.32 -8.17
C ILE A 551 1.59 12.62 -8.91
N ASN A 552 1.47 11.30 -8.71
CA ASN A 552 0.43 10.49 -9.35
C ASN A 552 -0.54 9.85 -8.34
N SER A 553 -0.29 10.02 -7.04
CA SER A 553 -1.03 9.42 -5.94
C SER A 553 -1.10 10.40 -4.76
N ASP A 554 -2.03 10.18 -3.84
CA ASP A 554 -2.26 11.00 -2.64
C ASP A 554 -1.49 10.51 -1.39
N TYR A 555 -0.69 9.46 -1.55
CA TYR A 555 0.06 8.77 -0.51
C TYR A 555 1.55 8.56 -0.84
N GLU A 556 2.03 9.12 -1.95
CA GLU A 556 3.40 8.94 -2.48
C GLU A 556 3.87 10.28 -3.05
N TYR A 557 5.04 10.75 -2.62
CA TYR A 557 5.68 11.94 -3.16
C TYR A 557 7.21 11.80 -3.11
N TYR A 558 7.86 12.32 -4.15
CA TYR A 558 9.29 12.22 -4.35
C TYR A 558 9.86 13.58 -4.77
N GLY A 559 10.50 14.26 -3.84
CA GLY A 559 11.12 15.57 -4.05
C GLY A 559 10.15 16.65 -4.50
N LEU A 560 10.72 17.76 -4.98
CA LEU A 560 10.05 19.00 -5.35
C LEU A 560 10.40 19.39 -6.80
N ASP A 561 10.80 18.41 -7.61
CA ASP A 561 11.25 18.57 -9.01
C ASP A 561 12.41 19.57 -9.15
N SER A 562 13.35 19.54 -8.19
CA SER A 562 14.55 20.39 -8.18
C SER A 562 14.23 21.90 -8.20
N ARG A 563 13.08 22.30 -7.63
CA ARG A 563 12.67 23.71 -7.53
C ARG A 563 13.29 24.35 -6.28
N ALA A 564 14.24 25.25 -6.50
CA ALA A 564 15.14 25.79 -5.48
C ALA A 564 14.42 26.50 -4.32
N GLU A 565 13.40 27.30 -4.63
CA GLU A 565 12.57 28.01 -3.67
C GLU A 565 11.81 27.03 -2.78
N LEU A 566 11.27 25.95 -3.34
CA LEU A 566 10.52 24.97 -2.56
C LEU A 566 11.45 24.14 -1.67
N GLY A 567 12.60 23.69 -2.19
CA GLY A 567 13.61 22.99 -1.39
C GLY A 567 14.08 23.84 -0.21
N THR A 568 14.33 25.13 -0.45
CA THR A 568 14.70 26.09 0.59
C THR A 568 13.62 26.28 1.65
N LEU A 569 12.37 26.55 1.23
CA LEU A 569 11.23 26.71 2.13
C LEU A 569 10.89 25.43 2.91
N ALA A 570 11.30 24.27 2.40
CA ALA A 570 11.15 22.96 3.01
C ALA A 570 12.28 22.59 3.99
N ASN A 571 13.19 23.52 4.31
CA ASN A 571 14.34 23.26 5.18
C ASN A 571 15.27 22.17 4.58
N SER A 572 15.34 22.07 3.25
CA SER A 572 16.26 21.15 2.55
C SER A 572 17.65 21.79 2.40
N LYS A 573 18.63 21.26 3.15
CA LYS A 573 20.02 21.74 3.13
C LYS A 573 20.86 21.04 2.07
N TYR A 574 20.53 19.79 1.75
CA TYR A 574 21.32 18.95 0.84
C TYR A 574 20.49 18.42 -0.34
N TYR A 575 21.15 18.29 -1.49
CA TYR A 575 20.63 17.61 -2.67
C TYR A 575 21.63 16.56 -3.13
N ALA A 576 21.17 15.35 -3.46
CA ALA A 576 22.04 14.32 -4.04
C ALA A 576 21.52 13.74 -5.34
N LYS A 577 22.46 13.43 -6.23
CA LYS A 577 22.23 12.70 -7.48
C LYS A 577 23.36 11.70 -7.73
N LEU A 578 23.11 10.66 -8.52
CA LEU A 578 24.21 9.82 -8.98
C LEU A 578 25.03 10.60 -10.00
N LYS A 579 26.35 10.43 -9.99
CA LYS A 579 27.25 11.04 -10.98
C LYS A 579 26.90 10.63 -12.43
N THR A 580 26.33 9.43 -12.59
CA THR A 580 25.83 8.91 -13.88
C THR A 580 24.54 9.59 -14.35
N ASP A 581 23.85 10.33 -13.49
CA ASP A 581 22.58 10.99 -13.80
C ASP A 581 22.82 12.35 -14.47
N THR A 582 23.39 12.33 -15.67
CA THR A 582 23.65 13.55 -16.46
C THR A 582 22.37 14.23 -16.96
N ASN A 583 21.22 13.56 -16.88
CA ASN A 583 19.93 14.05 -17.35
C ASN A 583 19.08 14.76 -16.28
N GLN A 584 19.66 15.06 -15.12
CA GLN A 584 19.00 15.81 -14.05
C GLN A 584 19.74 17.10 -13.73
N ASP A 585 18.96 18.13 -13.44
CA ASP A 585 19.50 19.42 -13.05
C ASP A 585 19.81 19.46 -11.54
N VAL A 586 20.68 20.37 -11.17
CA VAL A 586 20.94 20.77 -9.78
C VAL A 586 20.12 22.03 -9.52
N PRO A 587 19.32 22.10 -8.44
CA PRO A 587 18.52 23.28 -8.16
C PRO A 587 19.39 24.55 -8.04
N PHE A 588 18.86 25.69 -8.47
CA PHE A 588 19.53 26.99 -8.30
C PHE A 588 19.95 27.21 -6.83
N GLY A 589 21.15 27.76 -6.62
CA GLY A 589 21.67 28.02 -5.28
C GLY A 589 22.25 26.80 -4.55
N TYR A 590 22.30 25.62 -5.17
CA TYR A 590 22.98 24.44 -4.63
C TYR A 590 24.38 24.33 -5.24
N THR A 591 25.41 24.31 -4.39
CA THR A 591 26.81 24.21 -4.81
C THR A 591 27.37 22.83 -4.52
N TYR A 592 28.20 22.30 -5.42
CA TYR A 592 28.86 21.00 -5.22
C TYR A 592 29.65 21.00 -3.90
N LEU A 593 29.45 19.95 -3.11
CA LEU A 593 30.15 19.76 -1.84
C LEU A 593 31.21 18.67 -1.99
N GLN A 594 30.79 17.45 -2.31
CA GLN A 594 31.69 16.29 -2.49
C GLN A 594 31.00 15.14 -3.24
N THR A 595 31.79 14.14 -3.61
CA THR A 595 31.31 12.86 -4.15
C THR A 595 31.62 11.75 -3.15
N ILE A 596 30.64 10.90 -2.84
CA ILE A 596 30.80 9.74 -1.96
C ILE A 596 30.48 8.48 -2.75
N ASN A 597 31.38 7.50 -2.71
CA ASN A 597 31.12 6.20 -3.31
C ASN A 597 30.31 5.31 -2.34
N LYS A 598 29.16 4.83 -2.78
CA LYS A 598 28.35 3.83 -2.08
C LYS A 598 28.17 2.62 -2.98
N ASN A 599 28.87 1.54 -2.66
CA ASN A 599 28.81 0.25 -3.37
C ASN A 599 29.07 0.36 -4.88
N GLY A 600 30.11 1.09 -5.27
CA GLY A 600 30.46 1.27 -6.67
C GLY A 600 29.60 2.31 -7.40
N GLN A 601 28.69 2.99 -6.70
CA GLN A 601 27.96 4.14 -7.23
C GLN A 601 28.49 5.44 -6.63
N ASP A 602 28.98 6.33 -7.50
CA ASP A 602 29.40 7.67 -7.10
C ASP A 602 28.18 8.57 -6.94
N VAL A 603 27.95 9.06 -5.73
CA VAL A 603 26.88 10.00 -5.38
C VAL A 603 27.47 11.39 -5.23
N GLU A 604 27.05 12.33 -6.06
CA GLU A 604 27.37 13.74 -5.92
C GLU A 604 26.41 14.41 -4.94
N ILE A 605 26.96 15.16 -3.99
CA ILE A 605 26.19 15.89 -2.98
C ILE A 605 26.43 17.38 -3.13
N TYR A 606 25.35 18.14 -3.05
CA TYR A 606 25.31 19.59 -3.20
C TYR A 606 24.67 20.21 -1.95
N GLN A 607 25.16 21.38 -1.56
CA GLN A 607 24.67 22.12 -0.40
C GLN A 607 23.93 23.39 -0.83
N ASN A 608 22.78 23.63 -0.22
CA ASN A 608 21.97 24.83 -0.45
C ASN A 608 22.58 26.06 0.21
N THR A 609 23.01 27.04 -0.58
CA THR A 609 23.53 28.33 -0.11
C THR A 609 22.43 29.26 0.42
N ASN A 610 21.18 29.01 0.02
CA ASN A 610 19.98 29.72 0.47
C ASN A 610 19.26 28.99 1.62
N PHE A 611 19.88 28.06 2.34
CA PHE A 611 19.24 27.29 3.40
C PHE A 611 18.42 28.13 4.42
N LEU A 612 17.21 27.68 4.72
CA LEU A 612 16.38 28.19 5.83
C LEU A 612 16.30 27.13 6.94
N PRO A 613 16.41 27.54 8.21
CA PRO A 613 16.27 26.63 9.34
C PRO A 613 14.81 26.17 9.51
N PHE A 614 14.59 25.25 10.44
CA PHE A 614 13.29 24.63 10.71
C PHE A 614 12.14 25.61 10.96
N GLY A 615 12.44 26.78 11.56
CA GLY A 615 11.48 27.84 11.82
C GLY A 615 11.97 29.19 11.31
N TYR A 616 11.13 29.87 10.52
CA TYR A 616 11.39 31.20 9.97
C TYR A 616 10.10 32.03 9.90
N THR A 617 10.21 33.34 9.77
CA THR A 617 9.07 34.25 10.00
C THR A 617 8.63 35.03 8.76
N TYR A 618 7.35 35.41 8.74
CA TYR A 618 6.74 36.28 7.76
C TYR A 618 6.08 37.49 8.46
N ASP A 619 6.15 38.67 7.85
CA ASP A 619 5.48 39.88 8.33
C ASP A 619 4.25 40.27 7.50
N SER A 620 3.86 39.40 6.58
CA SER A 620 2.70 39.58 5.71
C SER A 620 2.11 38.24 5.29
N TYR A 621 0.81 38.23 4.95
CA TYR A 621 0.09 37.03 4.55
C TYR A 621 -0.71 37.23 3.26
N ILE A 622 -0.98 36.13 2.57
CA ILE A 622 -1.93 36.03 1.46
C ILE A 622 -3.00 35.01 1.86
N LYS A 623 -4.27 35.32 1.61
CA LYS A 623 -5.37 34.38 1.88
C LYS A 623 -5.42 33.33 0.78
N GLN A 624 -5.49 32.05 1.12
CA GLN A 624 -5.46 30.95 0.16
C GLN A 624 -6.58 31.03 -0.91
N ASN A 625 -7.77 31.55 -0.59
CA ASN A 625 -8.83 31.70 -1.60
C ASN A 625 -8.52 32.76 -2.66
N ASP A 626 -7.57 33.65 -2.38
CA ASP A 626 -7.12 34.67 -3.32
C ASP A 626 -6.07 34.08 -4.30
N THR A 627 -5.77 32.77 -4.22
CA THR A 627 -4.77 32.04 -5.04
C THR A 627 -5.29 31.35 -6.29
N GLN A 628 -6.30 31.90 -6.95
CA GLN A 628 -6.76 31.39 -8.25
C GLN A 628 -5.79 31.74 -9.41
N THR A 629 -4.49 31.54 -9.21
CA THR A 629 -3.40 31.93 -10.11
C THR A 629 -2.59 30.71 -10.55
N SER A 630 -1.50 30.92 -11.31
CA SER A 630 -0.59 29.82 -11.70
C SER A 630 0.20 29.28 -10.51
N SER A 631 0.60 28.01 -10.58
CA SER A 631 1.47 27.35 -9.58
C SER A 631 2.79 28.09 -9.37
N LEU A 632 3.35 28.68 -10.44
CA LEU A 632 4.55 29.50 -10.36
C LEU A 632 4.33 30.73 -9.47
N ALA A 633 3.20 31.43 -9.63
CA ALA A 633 2.87 32.59 -8.80
C ALA A 633 2.63 32.21 -7.34
N ILE A 634 2.08 31.00 -7.08
CA ILE A 634 1.95 30.45 -5.72
C ILE A 634 3.35 30.25 -5.10
N MET A 635 4.27 29.59 -5.81
CA MET A 635 5.62 29.34 -5.32
C MET A 635 6.41 30.63 -5.10
N ASP A 636 6.29 31.60 -6.00
CA ASP A 636 6.86 32.95 -5.84
C ASP A 636 6.26 33.70 -4.65
N SER A 637 4.95 33.62 -4.45
CA SER A 637 4.31 34.25 -3.31
C SER A 637 4.82 33.69 -1.97
N MET A 638 5.09 32.39 -1.89
CA MET A 638 5.61 31.75 -0.68
C MET A 638 7.00 32.25 -0.25
N THR A 639 7.81 32.81 -1.15
CA THR A 639 9.12 33.41 -0.78
C THR A 639 8.97 34.81 -0.18
N LYS A 640 7.79 35.43 -0.31
CA LYS A 640 7.52 36.83 0.06
C LYS A 640 6.49 36.99 1.18
N SER A 641 5.49 36.11 1.21
CA SER A 641 4.35 36.18 2.13
C SER A 641 3.85 34.78 2.44
N VAL A 642 3.41 34.55 3.67
CA VAL A 642 2.83 33.25 4.03
C VAL A 642 1.43 33.11 3.45
N ILE A 643 1.12 31.97 2.84
CA ILE A 643 -0.23 31.66 2.36
C ILE A 643 -1.00 30.98 3.49
N VAL A 644 -2.16 31.51 3.89
CA VAL A 644 -2.92 31.01 5.05
C VAL A 644 -4.39 30.78 4.72
N ASN A 645 -5.02 29.83 5.42
CA ASN A 645 -6.40 29.43 5.17
C ASN A 645 -7.47 30.36 5.78
N LYS A 646 -7.06 31.35 6.57
CA LYS A 646 -7.94 32.34 7.23
C LYS A 646 -7.27 33.71 7.29
N ASP A 647 -8.06 34.76 7.48
CA ASP A 647 -7.51 36.10 7.71
C ASP A 647 -6.79 36.16 9.07
N ILE A 648 -5.71 36.95 9.11
CA ILE A 648 -4.90 37.12 10.30
C ILE A 648 -4.90 38.60 10.69
N SER A 649 -5.49 38.90 11.84
CA SER A 649 -5.46 40.24 12.43
C SER A 649 -4.02 40.63 12.78
N GLY A 650 -3.66 41.88 12.48
CA GLY A 650 -2.36 42.48 12.83
C GLY A 650 -1.22 42.27 11.81
N LEU A 651 -1.31 41.23 10.96
CA LEU A 651 -0.40 41.06 9.82
C LEU A 651 -0.90 41.78 8.56
N LYS A 652 0.04 42.31 7.77
CA LYS A 652 -0.27 42.95 6.49
C LYS A 652 -0.80 41.91 5.48
N LYS A 653 -2.02 42.11 4.99
CA LYS A 653 -2.56 41.32 3.87
C LYS A 653 -1.98 41.81 2.55
N ASN A 654 -1.34 40.90 1.82
CA ASN A 654 -0.86 41.13 0.45
C ASN A 654 -1.76 40.42 -0.58
N GLN A 655 -1.56 40.77 -1.84
CA GLN A 655 -2.09 40.06 -2.99
C GLN A 655 -0.98 39.25 -3.65
N ILE A 656 -1.38 38.29 -4.49
CA ILE A 656 -0.42 37.48 -5.25
C ILE A 656 0.30 38.36 -6.26
N THR A 657 1.60 38.11 -6.38
CA THR A 657 2.45 38.72 -7.39
C THR A 657 3.05 37.63 -8.27
N ASP A 658 3.22 37.93 -9.55
CA ASP A 658 3.91 37.10 -10.54
C ASP A 658 5.18 37.79 -11.07
N LYS A 659 5.73 38.73 -10.28
CA LYS A 659 6.94 39.47 -10.63
C LYS A 659 8.11 38.50 -10.79
N GLY A 660 8.68 38.45 -11.99
CA GLY A 660 9.78 37.54 -12.34
C GLY A 660 9.33 36.29 -13.10
N ILE A 661 8.02 36.09 -13.31
CA ILE A 661 7.48 35.02 -14.15
C ILE A 661 7.07 35.62 -15.50
N LYS A 662 7.59 35.07 -16.59
CA LYS A 662 7.22 35.50 -17.95
C LYS A 662 6.75 34.30 -18.75
N LYS A 663 5.58 34.41 -19.38
CA LYS A 663 5.13 33.43 -20.38
C LYS A 663 5.98 33.64 -21.65
N LEU A 664 6.57 32.57 -22.15
CA LEU A 664 7.30 32.58 -23.41
C LEU A 664 6.40 32.15 -24.56
N ASN A 665 6.72 32.62 -25.76
CA ASN A 665 6.16 32.06 -26.98
C ASN A 665 6.94 30.80 -27.34
N ASP A 666 6.21 29.79 -27.79
CA ASP A 666 6.73 28.57 -28.36
C ASP A 666 6.10 28.37 -29.73
N HIS A 667 6.84 27.73 -30.63
CA HIS A 667 6.31 27.31 -31.91
C HIS A 667 6.68 25.86 -32.17
N ILE A 668 5.73 25.12 -32.74
CA ILE A 668 5.93 23.71 -33.08
C ILE A 668 6.86 23.67 -34.29
N GLN A 669 8.06 23.13 -34.08
CA GLN A 669 9.08 22.99 -35.12
C GLN A 669 8.85 21.71 -35.93
N GLN A 670 8.53 20.61 -35.25
CA GLN A 670 8.39 19.30 -35.88
C GLN A 670 7.42 18.41 -35.10
N THR A 671 6.68 17.58 -35.83
CA THR A 671 5.93 16.45 -35.27
C THR A 671 6.40 15.15 -35.93
N ASP A 672 6.38 14.05 -35.17
CA ASP A 672 6.61 12.71 -35.70
C ASP A 672 5.53 11.77 -35.12
N GLY A 673 4.56 11.39 -35.96
CA GLY A 673 3.43 10.56 -35.55
C GLY A 673 2.39 11.25 -34.67
N VAL A 674 2.32 12.59 -34.70
CA VAL A 674 1.31 13.39 -33.99
C VAL A 674 0.64 14.37 -34.94
N GLU A 675 -0.68 14.27 -35.09
CA GLU A 675 -1.51 15.25 -35.81
C GLU A 675 -2.22 16.14 -34.78
N ILE A 676 -2.08 17.46 -34.89
CA ILE A 676 -2.63 18.43 -33.93
C ILE A 676 -3.86 19.11 -34.54
N LYS A 677 -5.02 18.99 -33.87
CA LYS A 677 -6.30 19.60 -34.28
C LYS A 677 -6.89 20.39 -33.12
N GLY A 678 -6.68 21.71 -33.11
CA GLY A 678 -7.08 22.57 -31.99
C GLY A 678 -6.39 22.11 -30.70
N ASN A 679 -7.17 21.64 -29.74
CA ASN A 679 -6.67 21.15 -28.45
C ASN A 679 -6.40 19.64 -28.41
N GLN A 680 -6.59 18.94 -29.53
CA GLN A 680 -6.41 17.49 -29.65
C GLN A 680 -5.07 17.14 -30.30
N TYR A 681 -4.37 16.18 -29.72
CA TYR A 681 -3.12 15.60 -30.22
C TYR A 681 -3.41 14.14 -30.55
N ILE A 682 -3.55 13.83 -31.84
CA ILE A 682 -3.85 12.49 -32.35
C ILE A 682 -2.53 11.78 -32.59
N VAL A 683 -2.20 10.85 -31.70
CA VAL A 683 -0.94 10.13 -31.71
C VAL A 683 -1.12 8.80 -32.46
N SER A 684 -0.43 8.65 -33.60
CA SER A 684 -0.59 7.51 -34.51
C SER A 684 0.34 6.33 -34.22
N LYS A 685 1.38 6.53 -33.39
CA LYS A 685 2.32 5.47 -32.98
C LYS A 685 2.81 5.67 -31.54
N ASN A 686 3.21 4.58 -30.88
CA ASN A 686 3.87 4.68 -29.57
C ASN A 686 5.21 5.43 -29.68
N ASN A 687 5.54 6.22 -28.67
CA ASN A 687 6.72 7.09 -28.60
C ASN A 687 6.78 8.16 -29.70
N ALA A 688 5.63 8.57 -30.24
CA ALA A 688 5.54 9.74 -31.13
C ALA A 688 6.00 11.01 -30.41
N THR A 689 6.42 12.04 -31.16
CA THR A 689 7.01 13.25 -30.58
C THR A 689 6.47 14.54 -31.17
N VAL A 690 6.43 15.58 -30.34
CA VAL A 690 6.25 16.98 -30.75
C VAL A 690 7.45 17.77 -30.24
N THR A 691 8.12 18.51 -31.13
CA THR A 691 9.28 19.34 -30.81
C THR A 691 8.89 20.81 -30.92
N PHE A 692 9.13 21.55 -29.83
CA PHE A 692 8.93 22.99 -29.71
C PHE A 692 10.27 23.70 -29.75
N SER A 693 10.37 24.75 -30.54
CA SER A 693 11.45 25.74 -30.43
C SER A 693 11.06 26.79 -29.41
N VAL A 694 12.06 27.22 -28.64
CA VAL A 694 11.89 28.20 -27.56
C VAL A 694 12.47 29.54 -28.04
N ASP A 695 11.63 30.56 -28.10
CA ASP A 695 12.06 31.93 -28.37
C ASP A 695 12.64 32.56 -27.09
N ALA A 696 13.73 31.97 -26.57
CA ALA A 696 14.42 32.46 -25.38
C ALA A 696 15.47 33.52 -25.77
N PRO A 697 15.34 34.78 -25.31
CA PRO A 697 16.38 35.77 -25.53
C PRO A 697 17.70 35.39 -24.84
N SER A 698 18.82 35.82 -25.44
CA SER A 698 20.18 35.44 -25.04
C SER A 698 20.64 36.03 -23.70
N ASP A 699 19.86 36.93 -23.09
CA ASP A 699 20.16 37.65 -21.84
C ASP A 699 19.60 36.97 -20.57
N LEU A 700 19.04 35.76 -20.68
CA LEU A 700 18.33 35.04 -19.61
C LEU A 700 19.22 34.17 -18.70
N THR A 701 20.43 34.61 -18.35
CA THR A 701 21.45 33.80 -17.62
C THR A 701 21.03 33.28 -16.24
N ASN A 702 20.08 33.93 -15.54
CA ASN A 702 19.55 33.50 -14.23
C ASN A 702 18.10 32.97 -14.28
N ASN A 703 17.59 32.70 -15.49
CA ASN A 703 16.22 32.24 -15.65
C ASN A 703 16.17 30.73 -15.81
N TYR A 704 15.12 30.14 -15.24
CA TYR A 704 14.80 28.72 -15.41
C TYR A 704 13.54 28.57 -16.22
N LEU A 705 13.51 27.50 -17.00
CA LEU A 705 12.44 27.17 -17.92
C LEU A 705 11.44 26.20 -17.27
N PHE A 706 10.16 26.46 -17.42
CA PHE A 706 9.08 25.65 -16.89
C PHE A 706 8.05 25.31 -17.96
N LEU A 707 7.75 24.02 -18.12
CA LEU A 707 6.71 23.56 -19.04
C LEU A 707 5.50 23.10 -18.24
N ARG A 708 4.35 23.70 -18.53
CA ARG A 708 3.08 23.39 -17.86
C ARG A 708 2.12 22.72 -18.83
N PHE A 709 1.66 21.53 -18.47
CA PHE A 709 0.53 20.87 -19.12
C PHE A 709 -0.73 21.15 -18.30
N LYS A 710 -1.75 21.75 -18.91
CA LYS A 710 -3.02 22.08 -18.25
C LYS A 710 -4.16 21.26 -18.86
N GLY A 711 -5.05 20.72 -18.01
CA GLY A 711 -6.27 20.06 -18.45
C GLY A 711 -6.06 18.80 -19.29
N ILE A 712 -5.07 17.98 -18.92
CA ILE A 712 -4.75 16.75 -19.65
C ILE A 712 -5.93 15.77 -19.58
N ASN A 713 -6.24 15.13 -20.70
CA ASN A 713 -7.15 14.00 -20.76
C ASN A 713 -6.66 12.95 -21.78
N TYR A 714 -6.59 11.69 -21.35
CA TYR A 714 -6.13 10.56 -22.15
C TYR A 714 -6.67 9.21 -21.63
N PRO A 715 -6.98 8.25 -22.52
CA PRO A 715 -7.38 8.52 -23.89
C PRO A 715 -8.68 9.31 -23.88
N ASN A 716 -8.86 10.22 -24.82
CA ASN A 716 -10.12 10.94 -24.98
C ASN A 716 -11.18 10.03 -25.65
N THR A 717 -11.58 8.96 -24.95
CA THR A 717 -12.59 8.00 -25.41
C THR A 717 -13.75 7.94 -24.42
N GLN A 718 -14.97 7.86 -24.95
CA GLN A 718 -16.17 7.65 -24.15
C GLN A 718 -16.18 6.20 -23.64
N PRO A 719 -16.31 5.95 -22.32
CA PRO A 719 -16.35 4.59 -21.82
C PRO A 719 -17.65 3.90 -22.27
N GLY A 720 -17.56 2.60 -22.54
CA GLY A 720 -18.74 1.74 -22.64
C GLY A 720 -19.12 1.15 -21.27
N LEU A 721 -19.74 -0.03 -21.27
CA LEU A 721 -20.04 -0.79 -20.05
C LEU A 721 -18.80 -1.43 -19.40
N PHE A 722 -17.70 -1.58 -20.15
CA PHE A 722 -16.45 -2.21 -19.70
C PHE A 722 -15.36 -1.17 -19.46
N LEU A 723 -14.50 -1.40 -18.47
CA LEU A 723 -13.29 -0.59 -18.28
C LEU A 723 -12.45 -0.56 -19.58
N PRO A 724 -12.01 0.64 -20.00
CA PRO A 724 -11.10 0.75 -21.13
C PRO A 724 -9.73 0.17 -20.75
N THR A 725 -9.03 -0.39 -21.74
CA THR A 725 -7.69 -0.97 -21.54
C THR A 725 -6.63 0.09 -21.28
N GLU A 726 -6.79 1.27 -21.88
CA GLU A 726 -5.89 2.41 -21.72
C GLU A 726 -6.57 3.44 -20.81
N THR A 727 -5.99 3.63 -19.62
CA THR A 727 -6.50 4.57 -18.58
C THR A 727 -5.40 5.46 -17.99
N ALA A 728 -4.15 5.23 -18.41
CA ALA A 728 -3.00 6.00 -17.99
C ALA A 728 -1.97 6.06 -19.12
N THR A 729 -1.14 7.09 -19.10
CA THR A 729 -0.06 7.31 -20.07
C THR A 729 1.11 8.00 -19.39
N TYR A 730 2.26 7.94 -20.04
CA TYR A 730 3.43 8.70 -19.66
C TYR A 730 3.79 9.68 -20.77
N LEU A 731 4.13 10.89 -20.36
CA LEU A 731 4.69 11.91 -21.23
C LEU A 731 6.12 12.17 -20.78
N LYS A 732 7.05 11.99 -21.71
CA LYS A 732 8.47 12.27 -21.50
C LYS A 732 8.78 13.62 -22.12
N VAL A 733 9.49 14.47 -21.40
CA VAL A 733 9.94 15.78 -21.87
C VAL A 733 11.46 15.83 -21.81
N THR A 734 12.09 16.28 -22.89
CA THR A 734 13.55 16.50 -22.94
C THR A 734 13.86 17.93 -23.34
N TYR A 735 14.89 18.49 -22.71
CA TYR A 735 15.41 19.83 -23.00
C TYR A 735 16.94 19.82 -22.80
N GLY A 736 17.70 19.97 -23.89
CA GLY A 736 19.13 19.68 -23.87
C GLY A 736 19.41 18.26 -23.39
N GLN A 737 20.22 18.11 -22.33
CA GLN A 737 20.50 16.82 -21.70
C GLN A 737 19.43 16.38 -20.68
N LEU A 738 18.57 17.30 -20.24
CA LEU A 738 17.59 17.03 -19.19
C LEU A 738 16.46 16.16 -19.70
N SER A 739 15.98 15.25 -18.84
CA SER A 739 14.81 14.43 -19.14
C SER A 739 13.91 14.26 -17.93
N LYS A 740 12.62 14.56 -18.12
CA LYS A 740 11.56 14.42 -17.13
C LYS A 740 10.47 13.53 -17.68
N GLU A 741 9.86 12.71 -16.83
CA GLU A 741 8.68 11.90 -17.20
C GLU A 741 7.59 12.17 -16.17
N PHE A 742 6.36 12.36 -16.64
CA PHE A 742 5.19 12.42 -15.77
C PHE A 742 4.12 11.42 -16.21
N ASN A 743 3.42 10.88 -15.23
CA ASN A 743 2.38 9.88 -15.41
C ASN A 743 1.02 10.56 -15.26
N PHE A 744 0.17 10.45 -16.27
CA PHE A 744 -1.22 10.88 -16.20
C PHE A 744 -2.16 9.68 -16.09
N ARG A 745 -3.14 9.79 -15.19
CA ARG A 745 -4.19 8.78 -14.95
C ARG A 745 -5.54 9.46 -15.16
N ASN A 746 -6.41 8.87 -15.98
CA ASN A 746 -7.77 9.38 -16.13
C ASN A 746 -8.71 8.85 -15.04
N GLN A 747 -9.95 9.33 -15.05
CA GLN A 747 -10.96 8.98 -14.05
C GLN A 747 -11.30 7.48 -13.97
N TYR A 748 -11.03 6.66 -14.99
CA TYR A 748 -11.30 5.22 -14.95
C TYR A 748 -10.13 4.41 -14.40
N GLN A 749 -8.99 5.05 -14.14
CA GLN A 749 -7.82 4.43 -13.55
C GLN A 749 -8.01 4.30 -12.04
N GLY A 750 -7.76 3.12 -11.46
CA GLY A 750 -8.01 2.84 -10.03
C GLY A 750 -7.24 3.72 -9.01
N TRP A 751 -6.12 4.32 -9.40
CA TRP A 751 -5.33 5.24 -8.59
C TRP A 751 -5.49 6.70 -9.05
N TYR A 752 -6.62 7.03 -9.68
CA TYR A 752 -6.97 8.40 -10.03
C TYR A 752 -7.22 9.24 -8.78
N VAL A 753 -6.51 10.36 -8.69
CA VAL A 753 -6.58 11.31 -7.57
C VAL A 753 -6.87 12.75 -8.03
N GLY A 754 -7.41 12.92 -9.25
CA GLY A 754 -7.83 14.24 -9.74
C GLY A 754 -6.71 15.16 -10.23
N ILE A 755 -5.54 14.62 -10.57
CA ILE A 755 -4.44 15.39 -11.17
C ILE A 755 -4.71 15.55 -12.66
N LYS A 756 -4.89 16.82 -13.09
CA LYS A 756 -5.12 17.20 -14.49
C LYS A 756 -4.07 18.16 -15.04
N ASN A 757 -3.21 18.70 -14.16
CA ASN A 757 -2.17 19.64 -14.52
C ASN A 757 -0.84 19.12 -14.00
N SER A 758 0.25 19.47 -14.70
CA SER A 758 1.62 19.13 -14.30
C SER A 758 2.54 20.28 -14.69
N LEU A 759 3.37 20.74 -13.76
CA LEU A 759 4.41 21.74 -14.00
C LEU A 759 5.77 21.07 -13.87
N LEU A 760 6.56 21.10 -14.95
CA LEU A 760 7.90 20.53 -14.99
C LEU A 760 8.95 21.63 -14.96
N ASN A 761 9.95 21.48 -14.10
CA ASN A 761 11.16 22.29 -14.10
C ASN A 761 12.15 21.72 -15.13
N LEU A 762 12.44 22.50 -16.18
CA LEU A 762 13.38 22.15 -17.24
C LEU A 762 14.76 22.77 -17.03
N GLY A 763 15.06 23.27 -15.84
CA GLY A 763 16.38 23.78 -15.47
C GLY A 763 16.70 25.15 -16.06
N ALA A 764 17.97 25.55 -15.99
CA ALA A 764 18.45 26.83 -16.52
C ALA A 764 18.19 26.95 -18.03
N VAL A 765 17.80 28.15 -18.48
CA VAL A 765 17.56 28.45 -19.89
C VAL A 765 18.86 28.29 -20.69
N GLN A 766 18.82 27.43 -21.71
CA GLN A 766 19.90 27.17 -22.65
C GLN A 766 19.54 27.75 -24.04
N PRO A 767 20.36 28.64 -24.60
CA PRO A 767 20.15 29.18 -25.94
C PRO A 767 20.10 28.07 -27.01
N ASN A 768 19.23 28.25 -28.01
CA ASN A 768 19.11 27.38 -29.19
C ASN A 768 18.77 25.91 -28.89
N GLN A 769 18.21 25.60 -27.72
CA GLN A 769 17.73 24.26 -27.38
C GLN A 769 16.22 24.14 -27.66
N THR A 770 15.79 22.92 -28.01
CA THR A 770 14.39 22.59 -28.26
C THR A 770 13.82 21.76 -27.11
N ILE A 771 12.50 21.85 -26.93
CA ILE A 771 11.75 20.99 -26.01
C ILE A 771 11.11 19.90 -26.83
N GLN A 772 11.39 18.64 -26.53
CA GLN A 772 10.70 17.52 -27.16
C GLN A 772 9.78 16.84 -26.16
N VAL A 773 8.50 16.70 -26.52
CA VAL A 773 7.49 15.96 -25.77
C VAL A 773 7.22 14.64 -26.49
N SER A 774 7.52 13.52 -25.83
CA SER A 774 7.26 12.17 -26.33
C SER A 774 6.03 11.55 -25.68
N PHE A 775 5.14 11.01 -26.50
CA PHE A 775 3.90 10.35 -26.13
C PHE A 775 4.12 8.84 -26.11
N ARG A 776 4.19 8.24 -24.91
CA ARG A 776 4.53 6.81 -24.77
C ARG A 776 3.53 5.89 -25.49
N ASN A 777 2.25 6.23 -25.42
CA ASN A 777 1.17 5.44 -25.97
C ASN A 777 0.48 6.17 -27.14
N GLN A 778 0.12 5.44 -28.19
CA GLN A 778 -0.80 5.94 -29.21
C GLN A 778 -2.18 6.27 -28.63
N GLY A 779 -2.94 7.11 -29.33
CA GLY A 779 -4.29 7.51 -28.91
C GLY A 779 -4.53 9.01 -29.02
N VAL A 780 -5.72 9.44 -28.59
CA VAL A 780 -6.11 10.86 -28.64
C VAL A 780 -5.89 11.49 -27.26
N TYR A 781 -5.04 12.50 -27.22
CA TYR A 781 -4.77 13.32 -26.04
C TYR A 781 -5.46 14.67 -26.22
N THR A 782 -5.97 15.26 -25.14
CA THR A 782 -6.40 16.66 -25.15
C THR A 782 -5.76 17.43 -24.00
N PHE A 783 -5.47 18.70 -24.26
CA PHE A 783 -4.93 19.64 -23.27
C PHE A 783 -5.76 20.92 -23.31
N ASP A 784 -6.05 21.53 -22.17
CA ASP A 784 -6.59 22.91 -22.17
C ASP A 784 -5.54 23.87 -22.76
N SER A 785 -4.27 23.67 -22.38
CA SER A 785 -3.12 24.37 -22.94
C SER A 785 -1.82 23.66 -22.57
N ILE A 786 -0.79 23.80 -23.41
CA ILE A 786 0.61 23.57 -23.07
C ILE A 786 1.24 24.96 -23.00
N GLU A 787 1.85 25.30 -21.87
CA GLU A 787 2.34 26.66 -21.61
C GLU A 787 3.81 26.64 -21.21
N LEU A 788 4.60 27.54 -21.79
CA LEU A 788 6.00 27.72 -21.47
C LEU A 788 6.22 28.99 -20.65
N TYR A 789 6.94 28.86 -19.54
CA TYR A 789 7.25 29.97 -18.64
C TYR A 789 8.73 30.04 -18.33
N THR A 790 9.21 31.24 -18.06
CA THR A 790 10.50 31.48 -17.42
C THR A 790 10.30 32.10 -16.04
N ARG A 791 11.19 31.75 -15.12
CA ARG A 791 11.29 32.36 -13.79
C ARG A 791 12.68 32.90 -13.58
N ASP A 792 12.79 34.19 -13.26
CA ASP A 792 14.04 34.84 -12.87
C ASP A 792 14.35 34.56 -11.39
N TYR A 793 15.50 33.95 -11.12
CA TYR A 793 15.98 33.68 -9.75
C TYR A 793 16.93 34.75 -9.20
N SER A 794 17.18 35.84 -9.92
CA SER A 794 18.10 36.90 -9.51
C SER A 794 17.80 37.49 -8.12
N GLN A 795 16.53 37.53 -7.72
CA GLN A 795 16.08 38.07 -6.42
C GLN A 795 15.86 36.99 -5.35
N LEU A 796 15.96 35.70 -5.67
CA LEU A 796 15.61 34.63 -4.72
C LEU A 796 16.47 34.71 -3.46
N SER A 797 17.79 34.87 -3.59
CA SER A 797 18.67 34.95 -2.42
C SER A 797 18.32 36.15 -1.52
N THR A 798 17.93 37.29 -2.11
CA THR A 798 17.48 38.49 -1.37
C THR A 798 16.15 38.25 -0.66
N GLU A 799 15.19 37.58 -1.31
CA GLU A 799 13.89 37.24 -0.72
C GLU A 799 14.07 36.27 0.46
N ILE A 800 14.89 35.25 0.29
CA ILE A 800 15.19 34.28 1.34
C ILE A 800 15.97 34.91 2.51
N ALA A 801 16.87 35.86 2.23
CA ALA A 801 17.57 36.59 3.29
C ALA A 801 16.61 37.34 4.22
N LYS A 802 15.48 37.89 3.69
CA LYS A 802 14.44 38.52 4.52
C LYS A 802 13.75 37.54 5.45
N LEU A 803 13.44 36.33 4.96
CA LEU A 803 12.86 35.27 5.80
C LEU A 803 13.82 34.80 6.89
N ARG A 804 15.13 34.94 6.66
CA ARG A 804 16.19 34.58 7.61
C ARG A 804 16.40 35.60 8.74
N GLU A 805 15.84 36.81 8.63
CA GLU A 805 16.00 37.89 9.63
C GLU A 805 15.60 37.45 11.05
N ASN A 806 14.46 36.76 11.19
CA ASN A 806 14.06 36.16 12.47
C ASN A 806 13.72 34.69 12.24
N THR A 807 14.53 33.84 12.85
CA THR A 807 14.45 32.38 12.77
C THR A 807 14.38 31.79 14.16
N LEU A 808 13.80 30.60 14.27
CA LEU A 808 13.76 29.86 15.52
C LEU A 808 15.16 29.35 15.85
N GLN A 809 15.69 29.75 17.00
CA GLN A 809 17.00 29.39 17.52
C GLN A 809 16.88 28.34 18.62
N ASN A 810 18.01 27.72 18.99
CA ASN A 810 18.09 26.71 20.06
C ASN A 810 17.02 25.62 19.90
N VAL A 811 16.85 25.11 18.67
CA VAL A 811 15.78 24.17 18.36
C VAL A 811 16.12 22.80 18.96
N HIS A 812 15.26 22.32 19.85
CA HIS A 812 15.39 21.01 20.46
C HIS A 812 14.27 20.09 19.99
N PHE A 813 14.66 18.93 19.45
CA PHE A 813 13.76 17.87 19.05
C PHE A 813 13.78 16.76 20.10
N SER A 814 12.60 16.29 20.47
CA SER A 814 12.40 15.12 21.32
C SER A 814 11.27 14.26 20.75
N ALA A 815 11.05 13.07 21.32
CA ALA A 815 10.14 12.05 20.82
C ALA A 815 8.73 12.53 20.42
N ASN A 816 8.19 13.55 21.09
CA ASN A 816 6.86 14.11 20.82
C ASN A 816 6.82 15.64 20.95
N GLU A 817 7.97 16.29 20.99
CA GLU A 817 8.03 17.71 21.28
C GLU A 817 9.14 18.40 20.48
N VAL A 818 8.83 19.61 20.03
CA VAL A 818 9.79 20.56 19.45
C VAL A 818 9.74 21.83 20.27
N SER A 819 10.90 22.36 20.64
CA SER A 819 11.00 23.65 21.29
C SER A 819 12.07 24.52 20.65
N GLY A 820 11.99 25.82 20.88
CA GLY A 820 12.98 26.78 20.43
C GLY A 820 12.63 28.19 20.88
N GLU A 821 13.54 29.11 20.62
CA GLU A 821 13.43 30.49 21.08
C GLU A 821 13.57 31.46 19.91
N LEU A 822 12.85 32.58 19.98
CA LEU A 822 13.04 33.69 19.06
C LEU A 822 12.65 35.01 19.72
N ASN A 823 13.23 36.09 19.23
CA ASN A 823 12.88 37.45 19.62
C ASN A 823 12.37 38.22 18.40
N LEU A 824 11.30 38.99 18.58
CA LEU A 824 10.62 39.72 17.52
C LEU A 824 10.47 41.20 17.86
N GLU A 825 10.84 42.08 16.94
CA GLU A 825 10.65 43.53 17.09
C GLU A 825 9.23 43.98 16.73
N LYS A 826 8.52 43.19 15.93
CA LYS A 826 7.16 43.43 15.47
C LYS A 826 6.40 42.12 15.38
N GLU A 827 5.08 42.20 15.29
CA GLU A 827 4.24 41.02 15.08
C GLU A 827 4.63 40.30 13.77
N LYS A 828 4.86 39.00 13.86
CA LYS A 828 5.19 38.13 12.71
C LYS A 828 4.53 36.76 12.87
N LEU A 829 4.33 36.06 11.75
CA LEU A 829 3.95 34.65 11.76
C LEU A 829 5.22 33.80 11.65
N LEU A 830 5.49 32.98 12.67
CA LEU A 830 6.50 31.93 12.65
C LEU A 830 5.95 30.71 11.89
N LEU A 831 6.55 30.37 10.76
CA LEU A 831 6.29 29.13 10.04
C LEU A 831 7.29 28.06 10.50
N LEU A 832 6.77 26.89 10.83
CA LEU A 832 7.54 25.70 11.16
C LEU A 832 7.39 24.67 10.04
N THR A 833 8.50 24.09 9.57
CA THR A 833 8.51 23.11 8.46
C THR A 833 8.04 21.71 8.89
N ILE A 834 6.90 21.67 9.57
CA ILE A 834 6.15 20.49 10.00
C ILE A 834 4.73 20.52 9.43
N PRO A 835 4.20 19.38 8.98
CA PRO A 835 2.83 19.30 8.51
C PRO A 835 1.82 19.77 9.55
N TYR A 836 0.85 20.56 9.11
CA TYR A 836 -0.31 20.97 9.89
C TYR A 836 -1.14 19.73 10.21
N GLU A 837 -1.28 19.43 11.50
CA GLU A 837 -2.03 18.31 12.01
C GLU A 837 -2.73 18.68 13.31
N LYS A 838 -3.92 18.10 13.54
CA LYS A 838 -4.69 18.30 14.79
C LYS A 838 -3.97 17.75 16.02
N GLY A 839 -2.99 16.87 15.85
CA GLY A 839 -2.20 16.31 16.94
C GLY A 839 -1.24 17.31 17.58
N TRP A 840 -0.88 18.39 16.89
CA TRP A 840 0.02 19.43 17.41
C TRP A 840 -0.71 20.43 18.30
N THR A 841 -0.16 20.67 19.49
CA THR A 841 -0.55 21.77 20.38
C THR A 841 0.66 22.67 20.61
N ALA A 842 0.50 23.98 20.38
CA ALA A 842 1.56 24.96 20.53
C ALA A 842 1.38 25.84 21.77
N TYR A 843 2.50 26.23 22.37
CA TYR A 843 2.61 27.14 23.51
C TYR A 843 3.65 28.21 23.22
N ASP A 844 3.37 29.44 23.65
CA ASP A 844 4.29 30.57 23.70
C ASP A 844 4.40 31.03 25.15
N ASN A 845 5.61 30.96 25.71
CA ASN A 845 5.88 31.29 27.12
C ASN A 845 4.92 30.56 28.09
N GLY A 846 4.67 29.27 27.80
CA GLY A 846 3.78 28.40 28.58
C GLY A 846 2.28 28.61 28.35
N LYS A 847 1.85 29.63 27.57
CA LYS A 847 0.45 29.87 27.23
C LYS A 847 0.10 29.19 25.92
N LYS A 848 -1.00 28.43 25.91
CA LYS A 848 -1.48 27.73 24.70
C LYS A 848 -1.91 28.76 23.65
N ILE A 849 -1.41 28.57 22.42
CA ILE A 849 -1.74 29.41 21.26
C ILE A 849 -2.30 28.57 20.10
N PRO A 850 -3.15 29.14 19.23
CA PRO A 850 -3.70 28.42 18.09
C PRO A 850 -2.64 28.21 16.99
N ILE A 851 -2.68 27.04 16.36
CA ILE A 851 -1.92 26.76 15.14
C ILE A 851 -2.69 27.22 13.88
N ILE A 852 -1.95 27.61 12.84
CA ILE A 852 -2.50 28.12 11.57
C ILE A 852 -1.92 27.29 10.42
N GLN A 853 -2.78 26.77 9.54
CA GLN A 853 -2.32 26.13 8.32
C GLN A 853 -1.67 27.17 7.40
N SER A 854 -0.39 26.96 7.09
CA SER A 854 0.48 27.91 6.40
C SER A 854 1.14 27.24 5.20
N ASN A 855 1.24 27.93 4.07
CA ASN A 855 1.76 27.42 2.80
C ASN A 855 1.19 26.03 2.43
N TYR A 856 -0.15 25.90 2.54
CA TYR A 856 -0.96 24.69 2.32
C TYR A 856 -0.70 23.51 3.26
N MET A 857 0.54 23.23 3.66
CA MET A 857 0.87 22.06 4.46
C MET A 857 1.53 22.35 5.80
N TYR A 858 2.17 23.49 6.02
CA TYR A 858 2.96 23.75 7.22
C TYR A 858 2.17 24.31 8.38
N THR A 859 2.78 24.28 9.57
CA THR A 859 2.23 24.85 10.80
C THR A 859 2.78 26.25 11.03
N GLY A 860 1.90 27.23 11.22
CA GLY A 860 2.23 28.61 11.55
C GLY A 860 1.73 29.03 12.92
N LEU A 861 2.46 29.93 13.59
CA LEU A 861 2.15 30.52 14.89
C LEU A 861 2.22 32.05 14.76
N LEU A 862 1.14 32.76 15.11
CA LEU A 862 1.15 34.22 15.17
C LEU A 862 1.77 34.66 16.50
N LEU A 863 2.81 35.49 16.44
CA LEU A 863 3.57 35.93 17.60
C LEU A 863 3.64 37.46 17.64
N ASN A 864 3.38 38.02 18.82
CA ASN A 864 3.49 39.45 19.11
C ASN A 864 4.95 39.92 19.15
N PRO A 865 5.25 41.22 19.29
CA PRO A 865 6.59 41.68 19.59
C PRO A 865 7.07 41.17 20.98
N GLY A 866 8.33 40.77 21.10
CA GLY A 866 8.97 40.33 22.34
C GLY A 866 9.75 39.02 22.23
N ASN A 867 10.16 38.50 23.40
CA ASN A 867 10.83 37.21 23.53
C ASN A 867 9.80 36.07 23.60
N HIS A 868 10.04 35.01 22.85
CA HIS A 868 9.16 33.85 22.76
C HIS A 868 9.92 32.57 23.06
N GLN A 869 9.37 31.79 23.99
CA GLN A 869 9.72 30.38 24.18
C GLN A 869 8.62 29.51 23.57
N ILE A 870 8.91 28.98 22.39
CA ILE A 870 7.98 28.17 21.62
C ILE A 870 8.13 26.72 22.02
N LYS A 871 7.01 26.06 22.32
CA LYS A 871 6.95 24.63 22.60
C LYS A 871 5.75 24.02 21.87
N LEU A 872 6.00 22.99 21.07
CA LEU A 872 4.99 22.19 20.40
C LEU A 872 5.02 20.78 20.98
N ILE A 873 3.85 20.27 21.33
CA ILE A 873 3.67 18.91 21.84
C ILE A 873 2.72 18.17 20.90
N TYR A 874 3.13 17.00 20.46
CA TYR A 874 2.34 16.12 19.63
C TYR A 874 1.60 15.07 20.47
N HIS A 875 0.32 14.87 20.16
CA HIS A 875 -0.47 13.77 20.66
C HIS A 875 -1.25 13.10 19.52
N THR A 876 -1.11 11.79 19.37
CA THR A 876 -1.92 11.01 18.43
C THR A 876 -3.41 11.19 18.70
N SER A 877 -4.13 11.67 17.68
CA SER A 877 -5.55 12.01 17.77
C SER A 877 -6.41 10.80 18.16
N GLY A 878 -7.13 10.88 19.27
CA GLY A 878 -8.04 9.83 19.75
C GLY A 878 -7.37 8.70 20.55
N LEU A 879 -6.06 8.79 20.81
CA LEU A 879 -5.33 7.77 21.59
C LEU A 879 -5.88 7.63 23.02
N MET A 880 -6.19 8.75 23.69
CA MET A 880 -6.77 8.73 25.05
C MET A 880 -8.15 8.06 25.09
N THR A 881 -9.02 8.38 24.14
CA THR A 881 -10.32 7.70 23.97
C THR A 881 -10.12 6.21 23.72
N GLY A 882 -9.15 5.85 22.88
CA GLY A 882 -8.76 4.48 22.63
C GLY A 882 -8.35 3.73 23.90
N TRP A 883 -7.51 4.33 24.75
CA TRP A 883 -7.10 3.77 26.04
C TRP A 883 -8.28 3.49 26.96
N ILE A 884 -9.17 4.46 27.14
CA ILE A 884 -10.36 4.32 27.99
C ILE A 884 -11.22 3.14 27.51
N LEU A 885 -11.52 3.07 26.21
CA LEU A 885 -12.32 1.99 25.63
C LEU A 885 -11.64 0.63 25.73
N THR A 886 -10.32 0.56 25.52
CA THR A 886 -9.53 -0.66 25.70
C THR A 886 -9.60 -1.18 27.13
N ILE A 887 -9.39 -0.33 28.13
CA ILE A 887 -9.44 -0.72 29.55
C ILE A 887 -10.85 -1.24 29.90
N VAL A 888 -11.90 -0.50 29.54
CA VAL A 888 -13.29 -0.91 29.79
C VAL A 888 -13.61 -2.22 29.08
N GLY A 889 -13.21 -2.37 27.82
CA GLY A 889 -13.40 -3.60 27.04
C GLY A 889 -12.76 -4.82 27.69
N TRP A 890 -11.51 -4.70 28.15
CA TRP A 890 -10.83 -5.80 28.86
C TRP A 890 -11.47 -6.12 30.21
N ILE A 891 -11.89 -5.11 30.99
CA ILE A 891 -12.61 -5.32 32.25
C ILE A 891 -13.90 -6.11 32.00
N ILE A 892 -14.71 -5.71 31.01
CA ILE A 892 -15.95 -6.43 30.66
C ILE A 892 -15.63 -7.87 30.22
N PHE A 893 -14.63 -8.05 29.35
CA PHE A 893 -14.25 -9.38 28.87
C PHE A 893 -13.78 -10.30 30.01
N LEU A 894 -12.90 -9.83 30.89
CA LEU A 894 -12.41 -10.60 32.03
C LEU A 894 -13.52 -10.90 33.05
N PHE A 895 -14.39 -9.93 33.33
CA PHE A 895 -15.55 -10.12 34.20
C PHE A 895 -16.47 -11.24 33.69
N THR A 896 -16.74 -11.29 32.38
CA THR A 896 -17.54 -12.37 31.78
C THR A 896 -16.88 -13.75 31.88
N ILE A 897 -15.55 -13.80 31.90
CA ILE A 897 -14.80 -15.05 32.09
C ILE A 897 -14.95 -15.55 33.53
N ILE A 898 -14.85 -14.64 34.50
CA ILE A 898 -14.93 -14.94 35.94
C ILE A 898 -16.36 -15.36 36.33
N LEU A 899 -17.39 -14.64 35.90
CA LEU A 899 -18.79 -15.00 36.20
C LEU A 899 -19.15 -16.39 35.69
N LYS A 900 -18.72 -16.74 34.47
CA LYS A 900 -18.97 -18.09 33.92
C LYS A 900 -18.28 -19.19 34.73
N LYS A 901 -17.14 -18.93 35.36
CA LYS A 901 -16.50 -19.89 36.30
C LYS A 901 -17.27 -19.99 37.62
N ARG A 902 -17.75 -18.88 38.16
CA ARG A 902 -18.46 -18.82 39.45
C ARG A 902 -19.85 -19.45 39.42
N PHE A 903 -20.54 -19.43 38.27
CA PHE A 903 -21.84 -20.07 38.06
C PHE A 903 -21.77 -21.44 37.35
N SER A 904 -20.57 -21.94 37.05
CA SER A 904 -20.34 -23.28 36.46
C SER A 904 -20.09 -24.38 37.51
N PHE A 905 -20.18 -24.06 38.79
CA PHE A 905 -20.28 -25.02 39.89
C PHE A 905 -21.71 -25.03 40.41
N LYS A 906 -22.58 -25.76 39.71
CA LYS A 906 -23.75 -26.46 40.25
C LYS A 906 -24.23 -27.47 39.21
#